data_AF-A0A3G9JQC2-F1
#
_entry.id   AF-A0A3G9JQC2-F1
#
_cell.length_a   1.000
_cell.length_b   1.000
_cell.length_c   1.000
_cell.angle_alpha   90.00
_cell.angle_beta   90.00
_cell.angle_gamma   90.00
#
_symmetry.space_group_name_H-M   'P 1'
#
loop_
_entity.id
_entity.type
_entity.pdbx_description
1 polymer ?
#
loop_
_entity_poly.entity_id
_entity_poly.type
_entity_poly.pdbx_seq_one_letter_code
_entity_poly.pdbx_strand_id
1 'polypeptide(L)'
;MLPAIGQNHPQSGNYAPLDSHLWADATYPLGAHYRGDSVTFAVYSRNASQILLEIYDRPTGENAKYDYWLTKNPNDDIWRAKIAGIAHGSYYAFRCWGPNWQFDQKWQRGHSNAGFRADVDDFGHRFNPNKVLFDPYARELSQDLETPAMIAAGENAGMYATGEGDYKGVIRRQYDTGKWSPKGIVIAPDGTSTGIRPRLGAEKAIIYEAHVRGLSNHPSASRLEDILKGIRGFEEVANVPDRYRGTYAGAGYMAKYLKALGFTTIELLPVQETANDNNPDDRPSGNYWGYMTFGYFAPDRRYAYDRSPGGPTREFKAMVKAFHDQGMEVYLDVVYNHTGEGGNWGSNDVTGFVSFGGFDVVEYYQLTDEHYLVDGATGCGNQLNFSHIVTCNLVLDSLTYWLETMGVDGFRFDLAPVLGRTPSSHQREDRGKQKQFFPKHTLLEKIEKLGKKYDAEMIAEAWDSWGYEVGNFPTGWGEWNGRYRDAIRRFCKGDGNTFKFIEQVNGDYHNFNDQGGPEKSIDFIVAHDGFTLMDLVSYNHKNNLTPWPFGPSDGGNNNNDSWDSGGDQALRRQRLRNFWTIQFLSRGVPMTVWGDEFGRSQNGNNNPYNIDSVATWNNYDMIATRSPHLLPTGYREAYHNNFGTGTNQEERNPLFIFAAYIAHLRNNHIALKQHRYGDMVLDAGNDVTYLFKKTDGISDLTADDRCIWFLIDGSAVGDHDFLVLINMYHLPVDFRLPSPSNNYRWLRIIDTAAWAETDYNCWSVDQGTVIADNYKVNGFSIVVCEEIN
;
A
#
# COMPACT_ATOMS: atom_id res chain seq x y z
N MET A 1 -37.53 -13.54 -34.53
CA MET A 1 -36.28 -14.29 -34.24
C MET A 1 -35.38 -13.37 -33.47
N LEU A 2 -34.81 -13.82 -32.35
CA LEU A 2 -33.74 -13.07 -31.69
C LEU A 2 -32.55 -12.97 -32.67
N PRO A 3 -31.82 -11.85 -32.71
CA PRO A 3 -30.62 -11.74 -33.53
C PRO A 3 -29.61 -12.85 -33.16
N ALA A 4 -28.81 -13.29 -34.13
CA ALA A 4 -27.69 -14.18 -33.84
C ALA A 4 -26.68 -13.49 -32.91
N ILE A 5 -25.96 -14.26 -32.10
CA ILE A 5 -24.92 -13.73 -31.21
C ILE A 5 -23.87 -12.96 -32.03
N GLY A 6 -23.51 -11.77 -31.56
CA GLY A 6 -22.59 -10.83 -32.20
C GLY A 6 -23.18 -10.04 -33.36
N GLN A 7 -24.51 -10.13 -33.56
CA GLN A 7 -25.26 -9.36 -34.55
C GLN A 7 -26.41 -8.57 -33.90
N ASN A 8 -26.51 -8.56 -32.57
CA ASN A 8 -27.52 -7.79 -31.86
C ASN A 8 -27.06 -6.33 -31.71
N HIS A 9 -27.01 -5.59 -32.82
CA HIS A 9 -26.62 -4.19 -32.85
C HIS A 9 -27.23 -3.47 -34.06
N PRO A 10 -27.41 -2.14 -34.00
CA PRO A 10 -27.82 -1.38 -35.18
C PRO A 10 -26.72 -1.40 -36.26
N GLN A 11 -27.13 -1.27 -37.52
CA GLN A 11 -26.21 -1.23 -38.67
C GLN A 11 -25.70 0.19 -38.99
N SER A 12 -26.34 1.22 -38.42
CA SER A 12 -26.01 2.63 -38.62
C SER A 12 -26.43 3.47 -37.41
N GLY A 13 -25.76 4.60 -37.19
CA GLY A 13 -26.05 5.50 -36.07
C GLY A 13 -25.36 5.07 -34.77
N ASN A 14 -25.87 5.51 -33.62
CA ASN A 14 -25.31 5.14 -32.33
C ASN A 14 -25.32 3.62 -32.15
N TYR A 15 -24.25 3.09 -31.58
CA TYR A 15 -23.97 1.67 -31.38
C TYR A 15 -23.75 0.87 -32.68
N ALA A 16 -23.57 1.52 -33.84
CA ALA A 16 -23.17 0.82 -35.06
C ALA A 16 -21.66 0.49 -35.05
N PRO A 17 -21.24 -0.68 -35.54
CA PRO A 17 -19.82 -0.95 -35.77
C PRO A 17 -19.29 -0.03 -36.88
N LEU A 18 -18.10 0.53 -36.67
CA LEU A 18 -17.43 1.40 -37.63
C LEU A 18 -16.20 0.71 -38.20
N ASP A 19 -16.06 0.71 -39.52
CA ASP A 19 -14.86 0.26 -40.22
C ASP A 19 -14.39 -1.16 -39.80
N SER A 20 -15.33 -2.10 -39.63
CA SER A 20 -15.03 -3.44 -39.07
C SER A 20 -13.98 -4.24 -39.84
N HIS A 21 -13.87 -3.99 -41.14
CA HIS A 21 -12.84 -4.57 -42.01
C HIS A 21 -11.41 -4.11 -41.66
N LEU A 22 -11.23 -3.06 -40.86
CA LEU A 22 -9.93 -2.53 -40.45
C LEU A 22 -9.53 -2.95 -39.03
N TRP A 23 -10.39 -3.61 -38.26
CA TRP A 23 -10.15 -3.85 -36.84
C TRP A 23 -8.94 -4.73 -36.56
N ALA A 24 -8.67 -5.74 -37.41
CA ALA A 24 -7.50 -6.60 -37.28
C ALA A 24 -6.19 -5.80 -37.36
N ASP A 25 -6.11 -4.83 -38.27
CA ASP A 25 -4.86 -4.09 -38.54
C ASP A 25 -4.77 -2.77 -37.76
N ALA A 26 -5.79 -2.45 -36.96
CA ALA A 26 -5.81 -1.26 -36.14
C ALA A 26 -4.77 -1.30 -35.01
N THR A 27 -4.26 -0.14 -34.62
CA THR A 27 -3.30 0.02 -33.52
C THR A 27 -3.94 0.67 -32.30
N TYR A 28 -5.21 0.36 -32.03
CA TYR A 28 -5.90 0.89 -30.85
C TYR A 28 -5.23 0.38 -29.57
N PRO A 29 -5.01 1.25 -28.55
CA PRO A 29 -4.46 0.84 -27.27
C PRO A 29 -5.45 -0.04 -26.51
N LEU A 30 -4.94 -0.94 -25.66
CA LEU A 30 -5.74 -1.82 -24.78
C LEU A 30 -6.70 -1.02 -23.89
N GLY A 31 -7.89 -1.56 -23.65
CA GLY A 31 -8.99 -0.91 -22.93
C GLY A 31 -10.04 -0.28 -23.84
N ALA A 32 -11.00 0.43 -23.21
CA ALA A 32 -12.01 1.23 -23.90
C ALA A 32 -11.61 2.72 -23.94
N HIS A 33 -11.51 3.30 -25.15
CA HIS A 33 -11.02 4.67 -25.36
C HIS A 33 -11.92 5.47 -26.30
N TYR A 34 -12.22 6.71 -25.91
CA TYR A 34 -12.87 7.66 -26.82
C TYR A 34 -11.98 8.06 -27.99
N ARG A 35 -12.59 8.13 -29.18
CA ARG A 35 -12.01 8.58 -30.45
C ARG A 35 -13.08 9.37 -31.22
N GLY A 36 -13.13 10.68 -30.96
CA GLY A 36 -14.18 11.55 -31.50
C GLY A 36 -15.55 11.15 -30.96
N ASP A 37 -16.47 10.81 -31.85
CA ASP A 37 -17.83 10.32 -31.55
C ASP A 37 -17.91 8.79 -31.40
N SER A 38 -16.78 8.09 -31.44
CA SER A 38 -16.70 6.63 -31.34
C SER A 38 -15.88 6.19 -30.13
N VAL A 39 -16.03 4.91 -29.77
CA VAL A 39 -15.23 4.25 -28.73
C VAL A 39 -14.53 3.04 -29.35
N THR A 40 -13.23 2.96 -29.16
CA THR A 40 -12.43 1.79 -29.53
C THR A 40 -12.26 0.88 -28.32
N PHE A 41 -12.35 -0.43 -28.55
CA PHE A 41 -12.10 -1.46 -27.57
C PHE A 41 -10.93 -2.31 -28.06
N ALA A 42 -10.00 -2.63 -27.17
CA ALA A 42 -8.93 -3.57 -27.45
C ALA A 42 -8.62 -4.42 -26.22
N VAL A 43 -8.51 -5.74 -26.40
CA VAL A 43 -8.18 -6.68 -25.32
C VAL A 43 -7.23 -7.77 -25.82
N TYR A 44 -6.28 -8.17 -24.98
CA TYR A 44 -5.34 -9.23 -25.31
C TYR A 44 -5.92 -10.61 -24.99
N SER A 45 -5.81 -11.54 -25.93
CA SER A 45 -5.90 -12.97 -25.68
C SER A 45 -5.29 -13.71 -26.85
N ARG A 46 -4.21 -14.47 -26.57
CA ARG A 46 -3.52 -15.24 -27.58
C ARG A 46 -4.30 -16.48 -27.95
N ASN A 47 -4.87 -17.17 -26.96
CA ASN A 47 -5.47 -18.48 -27.15
C ASN A 47 -6.98 -18.42 -27.39
N ALA A 48 -7.63 -17.26 -27.24
CA ALA A 48 -9.03 -17.12 -27.64
C ALA A 48 -9.21 -17.45 -29.14
N SER A 49 -10.33 -18.09 -29.44
CA SER A 49 -10.78 -18.39 -30.81
C SER A 49 -11.86 -17.43 -31.29
N GLN A 50 -12.63 -16.84 -30.36
CA GLN A 50 -13.61 -15.78 -30.59
C GLN A 50 -13.72 -14.93 -29.31
N ILE A 51 -13.90 -13.61 -29.47
CA ILE A 51 -14.24 -12.70 -28.37
C ILE A 51 -15.46 -11.88 -28.75
N LEU A 52 -16.45 -11.88 -27.86
CA LEU A 52 -17.67 -11.10 -27.98
C LEU A 52 -17.59 -9.91 -27.01
N LEU A 53 -17.72 -8.69 -27.52
CA LEU A 53 -17.98 -7.49 -26.71
C LEU A 53 -19.48 -7.39 -26.46
N GLU A 54 -19.86 -7.07 -25.23
CA GLU A 54 -21.23 -6.86 -24.78
C GLU A 54 -21.39 -5.47 -24.16
N ILE A 55 -22.47 -4.77 -24.53
CA ILE A 55 -22.84 -3.46 -23.98
C ILE A 55 -24.15 -3.59 -23.19
N TYR A 56 -24.20 -2.98 -22.01
CA TYR A 56 -25.30 -3.07 -21.06
C TYR A 56 -25.88 -1.68 -20.73
N ASP A 57 -27.21 -1.62 -20.55
CA ASP A 57 -27.90 -0.41 -20.07
C ASP A 57 -27.75 -0.23 -18.55
N ARG A 58 -27.55 -1.34 -17.82
CA ARG A 58 -27.39 -1.36 -16.35
C ARG A 58 -26.18 -2.20 -15.93
N PRO A 59 -25.56 -1.90 -14.79
CA PRO A 59 -24.39 -2.65 -14.32
C PRO A 59 -24.76 -4.08 -13.87
N THR A 60 -25.96 -4.25 -13.29
CA THR A 60 -26.48 -5.52 -12.77
C THR A 60 -27.95 -5.74 -13.13
N GLY A 61 -28.40 -7.00 -13.05
CA GLY A 61 -29.80 -7.43 -13.20
C GLY A 61 -30.31 -7.61 -14.64
N GLU A 62 -29.59 -7.08 -15.63
CA GLU A 62 -30.02 -7.10 -17.04
C GLU A 62 -29.02 -7.84 -17.94
N ASN A 63 -29.53 -8.39 -19.05
CA ASN A 63 -28.70 -8.99 -20.09
C ASN A 63 -28.07 -7.90 -20.98
N ALA A 64 -27.05 -8.28 -21.73
CA ALA A 64 -26.45 -7.42 -22.74
C ALA A 64 -27.50 -6.92 -23.75
N LYS A 65 -27.50 -5.60 -23.99
CA LYS A 65 -28.35 -4.94 -24.97
C LYS A 65 -27.78 -5.03 -26.37
N TYR A 66 -26.47 -4.87 -26.50
CA TYR A 66 -25.77 -4.99 -27.77
C TYR A 66 -24.59 -5.95 -27.68
N ASP A 67 -24.24 -6.58 -28.80
CA ASP A 67 -23.06 -7.43 -28.89
C ASP A 67 -22.32 -7.34 -30.23
N TYR A 68 -21.00 -7.57 -30.21
CA TYR A 68 -20.12 -7.41 -31.38
C TYR A 68 -19.00 -8.45 -31.36
N TRP A 69 -18.76 -9.10 -32.49
CA TRP A 69 -17.56 -9.93 -32.66
C TRP A 69 -16.32 -9.06 -32.85
N LEU A 70 -15.33 -9.21 -31.97
CA LEU A 70 -14.04 -8.55 -32.15
C LEU A 70 -13.20 -9.27 -33.22
N THR A 71 -12.25 -8.55 -33.79
CA THR A 71 -11.29 -9.14 -34.75
C THR A 71 -9.88 -9.12 -34.17
N LYS A 72 -9.19 -10.26 -34.24
CA LYS A 72 -7.82 -10.44 -33.74
C LYS A 72 -6.77 -10.00 -34.77
N ASN A 73 -5.74 -9.31 -34.33
CA ASN A 73 -4.49 -9.20 -35.07
C ASN A 73 -3.58 -10.41 -34.72
N PRO A 74 -3.17 -11.24 -35.69
CA PRO A 74 -2.31 -12.39 -35.40
C PRO A 74 -0.85 -12.03 -35.05
N ASN A 75 -0.43 -10.77 -35.23
CA ASN A 75 0.94 -10.33 -34.96
C ASN A 75 1.14 -9.82 -33.51
N ASP A 76 0.07 -9.34 -32.86
CA ASP A 76 0.13 -8.81 -31.49
C ASP A 76 -0.85 -9.50 -30.51
N ASP A 77 -1.67 -10.42 -31.01
CA ASP A 77 -2.67 -11.17 -30.24
C ASP A 77 -3.77 -10.31 -29.58
N ILE A 78 -3.97 -9.08 -30.06
CA ILE A 78 -4.99 -8.15 -29.56
C ILE A 78 -6.24 -8.18 -30.44
N TRP A 79 -7.39 -8.27 -29.78
CA TRP A 79 -8.72 -8.26 -30.34
C TRP A 79 -9.31 -6.86 -30.29
N ARG A 80 -9.84 -6.36 -31.40
CA ARG A 80 -10.26 -4.96 -31.52
C ARG A 80 -11.66 -4.78 -32.08
N ALA A 81 -12.31 -3.69 -31.64
CA ALA A 81 -13.56 -3.17 -32.18
C ALA A 81 -13.60 -1.64 -32.11
N LYS A 82 -14.40 -1.00 -32.97
CA LYS A 82 -14.68 0.44 -32.94
C LYS A 82 -16.18 0.67 -33.16
N ILE A 83 -16.84 1.30 -32.19
CA ILE A 83 -18.29 1.43 -32.16
C ILE A 83 -18.69 2.91 -32.10
N ALA A 84 -19.66 3.32 -32.91
CA ALA A 84 -20.16 4.69 -32.96
C ALA A 84 -21.02 5.05 -31.74
N GLY A 85 -20.96 6.30 -31.29
CA GLY A 85 -21.97 6.92 -30.42
C GLY A 85 -22.16 6.26 -29.05
N ILE A 86 -21.17 5.54 -28.52
CA ILE A 86 -21.23 5.00 -27.16
C ILE A 86 -21.10 6.15 -26.15
N ALA A 87 -22.14 6.30 -25.33
CA ALA A 87 -22.21 7.36 -24.33
C ALA A 87 -21.27 7.10 -23.14
N HIS A 88 -20.83 8.19 -22.49
CA HIS A 88 -20.06 8.12 -21.26
C HIS A 88 -20.89 7.41 -20.18
N GLY A 89 -20.26 6.52 -19.43
CA GLY A 89 -20.94 5.72 -18.42
C GLY A 89 -21.63 4.48 -18.97
N SER A 90 -21.53 4.18 -20.28
CA SER A 90 -21.99 2.90 -20.81
C SER A 90 -21.18 1.75 -20.19
N TYR A 91 -21.86 0.66 -19.83
CA TYR A 91 -21.26 -0.52 -19.23
C TYR A 91 -20.90 -1.53 -20.31
N TYR A 92 -19.72 -2.13 -20.21
CA TYR A 92 -19.25 -3.13 -21.16
C TYR A 92 -18.53 -4.30 -20.49
N ALA A 93 -18.55 -5.45 -21.15
CA ALA A 93 -17.83 -6.65 -20.74
C ALA A 93 -17.61 -7.58 -21.94
N PHE A 94 -16.97 -8.72 -21.70
CA PHE A 94 -16.59 -9.67 -22.74
C PHE A 94 -17.00 -11.11 -22.43
N ARG A 95 -17.06 -11.92 -23.48
CA ARG A 95 -17.09 -13.39 -23.39
C ARG A 95 -16.04 -13.97 -24.33
N CYS A 96 -15.36 -15.01 -23.88
CA CYS A 96 -14.26 -15.62 -24.61
C CYS A 96 -14.52 -17.11 -24.85
N TRP A 97 -14.24 -17.56 -26.08
CA TRP A 97 -14.17 -18.96 -26.47
C TRP A 97 -12.74 -19.34 -26.78
N GLY A 98 -12.38 -20.60 -26.64
CA GLY A 98 -11.03 -21.09 -26.94
C GLY A 98 -10.95 -22.60 -27.12
N PRO A 99 -9.75 -23.19 -27.08
CA PRO A 99 -9.55 -24.60 -27.45
C PRO A 99 -10.37 -25.59 -26.62
N ASN A 100 -10.55 -25.33 -25.32
CA ASN A 100 -11.33 -26.16 -24.40
C ASN A 100 -12.86 -25.94 -24.52
N TRP A 101 -13.30 -24.82 -25.12
CA TRP A 101 -14.71 -24.52 -25.38
C TRP A 101 -14.84 -23.71 -26.68
N GLN A 102 -15.13 -24.41 -27.77
CA GLN A 102 -15.19 -23.80 -29.10
C GLN A 102 -16.54 -23.11 -29.35
N PHE A 103 -16.54 -22.09 -30.21
CA PHE A 103 -17.79 -21.47 -30.61
C PHE A 103 -18.65 -22.43 -31.43
N ASP A 104 -19.89 -22.64 -30.99
CA ASP A 104 -20.95 -23.36 -31.70
C ASP A 104 -22.10 -22.39 -31.95
N GLN A 105 -22.63 -22.34 -33.16
CA GLN A 105 -23.76 -21.47 -33.53
C GLN A 105 -25.03 -21.73 -32.73
N LYS A 106 -25.13 -22.91 -32.08
CA LYS A 106 -26.23 -23.26 -31.16
C LYS A 106 -26.05 -22.67 -29.76
N TRP A 107 -24.89 -22.10 -29.44
CA TRP A 107 -24.67 -21.47 -28.15
C TRP A 107 -25.58 -20.26 -27.98
N GLN A 108 -26.20 -20.14 -26.80
CA GLN A 108 -27.07 -19.04 -26.42
C GLN A 108 -26.75 -18.60 -25.00
N ARG A 109 -26.97 -17.32 -24.70
CA ARG A 109 -26.96 -16.81 -23.31
C ARG A 109 -28.01 -17.56 -22.47
N GLY A 110 -27.78 -17.70 -21.18
CA GLY A 110 -28.67 -18.43 -20.28
C GLY A 110 -28.43 -19.94 -20.26
N HIS A 111 -27.23 -20.34 -19.86
CA HIS A 111 -26.89 -21.72 -19.46
C HIS A 111 -26.59 -22.74 -20.56
N SER A 112 -26.01 -22.30 -21.67
CA SER A 112 -25.63 -23.18 -22.78
C SER A 112 -24.38 -24.03 -22.48
N ASN A 113 -24.41 -25.29 -22.94
CA ASN A 113 -23.25 -26.19 -23.00
C ASN A 113 -22.70 -26.38 -24.42
N ALA A 114 -23.27 -25.71 -25.43
CA ALA A 114 -22.88 -25.92 -26.82
C ALA A 114 -21.41 -25.52 -27.04
N GLY A 115 -20.64 -26.41 -27.68
CA GLY A 115 -19.21 -26.22 -27.95
C GLY A 115 -18.25 -26.60 -26.81
N PHE A 116 -18.77 -26.97 -25.62
CA PHE A 116 -17.95 -27.40 -24.49
C PHE A 116 -17.17 -28.68 -24.81
N ARG A 117 -15.89 -28.72 -24.41
CA ARG A 117 -15.04 -29.93 -24.51
C ARG A 117 -14.46 -30.33 -23.16
N ALA A 118 -13.87 -29.38 -22.42
CA ALA A 118 -13.30 -29.58 -21.09
C ALA A 118 -13.26 -28.25 -20.32
N ASP A 119 -13.22 -28.25 -18.98
CA ASP A 119 -12.91 -27.01 -18.22
C ASP A 119 -11.45 -26.62 -18.38
N VAL A 120 -10.57 -27.60 -18.47
CA VAL A 120 -9.12 -27.47 -18.62
C VAL A 120 -8.69 -28.45 -19.69
N ASP A 121 -7.99 -27.97 -20.72
CA ASP A 121 -7.38 -28.85 -21.73
C ASP A 121 -5.93 -29.22 -21.36
N ASP A 122 -5.28 -30.03 -22.20
CA ASP A 122 -3.90 -30.50 -22.01
C ASP A 122 -2.83 -29.38 -22.05
N PHE A 123 -3.24 -28.14 -22.34
CA PHE A 123 -2.38 -26.96 -22.33
C PHE A 123 -2.71 -26.00 -21.17
N GLY A 124 -3.76 -26.29 -20.40
CA GLY A 124 -4.21 -25.49 -19.27
C GLY A 124 -5.23 -24.42 -19.63
N HIS A 125 -5.77 -24.37 -20.85
CA HIS A 125 -6.76 -23.36 -21.25
C HIS A 125 -8.11 -23.56 -20.54
N ARG A 126 -8.74 -22.45 -20.12
CA ARG A 126 -9.93 -22.44 -19.25
C ARG A 126 -11.05 -21.51 -19.73
N PHE A 127 -11.20 -21.37 -21.05
CA PHE A 127 -12.22 -20.51 -21.62
C PHE A 127 -13.62 -21.00 -21.25
N ASN A 128 -14.48 -20.09 -20.80
CA ASN A 128 -15.87 -20.37 -20.53
C ASN A 128 -16.75 -19.17 -20.96
N PRO A 129 -17.46 -19.27 -22.08
CA PRO A 129 -18.25 -18.17 -22.61
C PRO A 129 -19.48 -17.86 -21.76
N ASN A 130 -19.88 -18.72 -20.81
CA ASN A 130 -20.96 -18.40 -19.88
C ASN A 130 -20.52 -17.44 -18.77
N LYS A 131 -19.21 -17.29 -18.56
CA LYS A 131 -18.64 -16.33 -17.60
C LYS A 131 -18.36 -15.02 -18.31
N VAL A 132 -19.04 -13.96 -17.88
CA VAL A 132 -18.79 -12.59 -18.36
C VAL A 132 -17.58 -12.03 -17.66
N LEU A 133 -16.67 -11.47 -18.46
CA LEU A 133 -15.36 -10.98 -18.05
C LEU A 133 -15.33 -9.45 -18.16
N PHE A 134 -14.93 -8.77 -17.09
CA PHE A 134 -14.63 -7.35 -17.18
C PHE A 134 -13.23 -7.14 -17.77
N ASP A 135 -13.01 -5.96 -18.35
CA ASP A 135 -11.77 -5.62 -19.05
C ASP A 135 -10.58 -5.46 -18.07
N PRO A 136 -9.44 -6.15 -18.27
CA PRO A 136 -8.22 -5.92 -17.51
C PRO A 136 -7.72 -4.46 -17.53
N TYR A 137 -8.10 -3.68 -18.56
CA TYR A 137 -7.74 -2.28 -18.76
C TYR A 137 -8.91 -1.30 -18.47
N ALA A 138 -9.98 -1.76 -17.79
CA ALA A 138 -11.07 -0.88 -17.37
C ALA A 138 -10.55 0.22 -16.44
N ARG A 139 -10.81 1.49 -16.80
CA ARG A 139 -10.45 2.65 -15.97
C ARG A 139 -11.39 2.89 -14.79
N GLU A 140 -12.57 2.26 -14.81
CA GLU A 140 -13.47 2.13 -13.67
C GLU A 140 -14.27 0.83 -13.81
N LEU A 141 -14.50 0.15 -12.69
CA LEU A 141 -15.46 -0.93 -12.59
C LEU A 141 -16.78 -0.43 -12.00
N SER A 142 -17.88 -1.10 -12.36
CA SER A 142 -19.22 -0.68 -11.95
C SER A 142 -19.62 -1.13 -10.54
N GLN A 143 -19.12 -2.28 -10.12
CA GLN A 143 -19.31 -2.87 -8.79
C GLN A 143 -18.32 -4.03 -8.57
N ASP A 144 -18.27 -4.55 -7.35
CA ASP A 144 -17.49 -5.74 -7.02
C ASP A 144 -18.17 -7.06 -7.37
N LEU A 145 -17.45 -8.16 -7.17
CA LEU A 145 -17.95 -9.53 -7.37
C LEU A 145 -19.17 -9.86 -6.53
N GLU A 146 -19.21 -9.37 -5.29
CA GLU A 146 -20.35 -9.55 -4.40
C GLU A 146 -20.93 -8.19 -4.01
N THR A 147 -22.21 -8.00 -4.33
CA THR A 147 -22.94 -6.77 -3.98
C THR A 147 -24.19 -7.08 -3.17
N PRO A 148 -24.70 -6.12 -2.39
CA PRO A 148 -26.00 -6.27 -1.72
C PRO A 148 -27.14 -6.62 -2.68
N ALA A 149 -27.15 -6.05 -3.89
CA ALA A 149 -28.17 -6.32 -4.90
C ALA A 149 -28.14 -7.76 -5.42
N MET A 150 -26.92 -8.29 -5.65
CA MET A 150 -26.70 -9.68 -6.04
C MET A 150 -27.17 -10.64 -4.94
N ILE A 151 -26.78 -10.38 -3.68
CA ILE A 151 -27.16 -11.20 -2.52
C ILE A 151 -28.67 -11.15 -2.30
N ALA A 152 -29.31 -9.99 -2.47
CA ALA A 152 -30.76 -9.85 -2.37
C ALA A 152 -31.52 -10.64 -3.46
N ALA A 153 -30.91 -10.84 -4.63
CA ALA A 153 -31.42 -11.73 -5.68
C ALA A 153 -31.13 -13.22 -5.38
N GLY A 154 -30.53 -13.53 -4.24
CA GLY A 154 -30.17 -14.86 -3.77
C GLY A 154 -28.88 -15.40 -4.38
N GLU A 155 -28.15 -14.62 -5.18
CA GLU A 155 -26.88 -15.03 -5.80
C GLU A 155 -25.70 -14.84 -4.83
N ASN A 156 -24.57 -15.47 -5.14
CA ASN A 156 -23.30 -15.38 -4.39
C ASN A 156 -22.11 -15.71 -5.31
N ALA A 157 -20.87 -15.55 -4.83
CA ALA A 157 -19.66 -15.80 -5.60
C ALA A 157 -19.57 -17.20 -6.26
N GLY A 158 -20.32 -18.19 -5.77
CA GLY A 158 -20.36 -19.54 -6.35
C GLY A 158 -20.79 -19.60 -7.82
N MET A 159 -21.49 -18.57 -8.33
CA MET A 159 -21.89 -18.52 -9.74
C MET A 159 -20.71 -18.36 -10.72
N TYR A 160 -19.59 -17.79 -10.25
CA TYR A 160 -18.42 -17.55 -11.09
C TYR A 160 -17.60 -18.83 -11.33
N ALA A 161 -17.78 -19.83 -10.47
CA ALA A 161 -17.06 -21.10 -10.55
C ALA A 161 -17.31 -21.85 -11.87
N THR A 162 -16.26 -22.50 -12.37
CA THR A 162 -16.30 -23.53 -13.42
C THR A 162 -16.58 -24.92 -12.83
N GLY A 163 -16.39 -25.99 -13.62
CA GLY A 163 -16.55 -27.36 -13.14
C GLY A 163 -18.00 -27.88 -13.14
N GLU A 164 -18.14 -29.16 -12.77
CA GLU A 164 -19.39 -29.92 -12.89
C GLU A 164 -20.32 -29.80 -11.69
N GLY A 165 -19.85 -29.15 -10.61
CA GLY A 165 -20.63 -28.94 -9.40
C GLY A 165 -21.93 -28.18 -9.69
N ASP A 166 -22.92 -28.36 -8.81
CA ASP A 166 -24.20 -27.66 -8.91
C ASP A 166 -24.07 -26.22 -8.39
N TYR A 167 -24.76 -25.31 -9.06
CA TYR A 167 -25.12 -23.99 -8.57
C TYR A 167 -26.58 -23.71 -8.91
N LYS A 168 -27.45 -23.89 -7.90
CA LYS A 168 -28.90 -23.65 -8.00
C LYS A 168 -29.58 -24.46 -9.09
N GLY A 169 -29.25 -25.75 -9.21
CA GLY A 169 -29.85 -26.65 -10.20
C GLY A 169 -29.27 -26.52 -11.60
N VAL A 170 -28.20 -25.73 -11.76
CA VAL A 170 -27.45 -25.57 -13.02
C VAL A 170 -26.02 -26.02 -12.78
N ILE A 171 -25.44 -26.75 -13.73
CA ILE A 171 -24.01 -27.08 -13.68
C ILE A 171 -23.21 -25.77 -13.67
N ARG A 172 -22.30 -25.58 -12.70
CA ARG A 172 -21.54 -24.33 -12.46
C ARG A 172 -20.93 -23.75 -13.73
N ARG A 173 -20.23 -24.56 -14.53
CA ARG A 173 -19.66 -24.16 -15.83
C ARG A 173 -20.69 -23.54 -16.79
N GLN A 174 -21.96 -23.94 -16.70
CA GLN A 174 -23.04 -23.45 -17.56
C GLN A 174 -23.68 -22.19 -16.95
N TYR A 175 -23.56 -21.92 -15.65
CA TYR A 175 -24.21 -20.76 -15.06
C TYR A 175 -23.75 -19.45 -15.74
N ASP A 176 -24.71 -18.66 -16.25
CA ASP A 176 -24.46 -17.42 -16.99
C ASP A 176 -24.37 -16.26 -16.01
N THR A 177 -23.19 -15.64 -15.94
CA THR A 177 -22.92 -14.58 -14.96
C THR A 177 -23.22 -13.19 -15.48
N GLY A 178 -23.70 -13.03 -16.72
CA GLY A 178 -23.79 -11.71 -17.37
C GLY A 178 -24.63 -10.66 -16.63
N LYS A 179 -25.68 -11.09 -15.93
CA LYS A 179 -26.50 -10.19 -15.10
C LYS A 179 -25.78 -9.67 -13.86
N TRP A 180 -24.70 -10.31 -13.43
CA TRP A 180 -24.13 -10.07 -12.10
C TRP A 180 -22.63 -9.74 -12.11
N SER A 181 -21.86 -10.26 -13.07
CA SER A 181 -20.43 -9.93 -13.21
C SER A 181 -20.21 -8.41 -13.23
N PRO A 182 -19.12 -7.91 -12.63
CA PRO A 182 -18.66 -6.53 -12.83
C PRO A 182 -18.59 -6.16 -14.31
N LYS A 183 -18.84 -4.89 -14.61
CA LYS A 183 -18.69 -4.32 -15.95
C LYS A 183 -17.61 -3.24 -15.91
N GLY A 184 -16.84 -3.16 -16.99
CA GLY A 184 -16.05 -1.96 -17.26
C GLY A 184 -16.98 -0.81 -17.58
N ILE A 185 -16.57 0.41 -17.26
CA ILE A 185 -17.30 1.63 -17.61
C ILE A 185 -16.53 2.39 -18.68
N VAL A 186 -17.23 2.84 -19.72
CA VAL A 186 -16.66 3.71 -20.73
C VAL A 186 -16.51 5.13 -20.18
N ILE A 187 -15.27 5.52 -19.87
CA ILE A 187 -14.92 6.81 -19.27
C ILE A 187 -14.43 7.78 -20.33
N ALA A 188 -15.11 8.93 -20.45
CA ALA A 188 -14.66 10.02 -21.30
C ALA A 188 -13.48 10.74 -20.64
N PRO A 189 -12.51 11.25 -21.42
CA PRO A 189 -11.47 12.11 -20.88
C PRO A 189 -12.09 13.27 -20.09
N ASP A 190 -11.67 13.43 -18.84
CA ASP A 190 -12.09 14.52 -17.98
C ASP A 190 -10.94 15.52 -17.76
N GLY A 191 -11.27 16.79 -17.56
CA GLY A 191 -10.30 17.87 -17.36
C GLY A 191 -9.89 18.10 -15.90
N THR A 192 -10.14 17.15 -14.99
CA THR A 192 -9.82 17.32 -13.57
C THR A 192 -8.30 17.36 -13.39
N SER A 193 -7.81 18.44 -12.80
CA SER A 193 -6.39 18.62 -12.53
C SER A 193 -5.96 17.84 -11.30
N THR A 194 -4.75 17.29 -11.34
CA THR A 194 -4.05 16.69 -10.20
C THR A 194 -3.10 17.68 -9.53
N GLY A 195 -3.14 18.98 -9.86
CA GLY A 195 -2.20 19.97 -9.33
C GLY A 195 -0.81 19.94 -9.98
N ILE A 196 0.17 20.53 -9.31
CA ILE A 196 1.58 20.56 -9.73
C ILE A 196 2.36 19.59 -8.85
N ARG A 197 3.00 18.59 -9.45
CA ARG A 197 3.82 17.61 -8.74
C ARG A 197 4.92 18.28 -7.91
N PRO A 198 5.09 17.92 -6.62
CA PRO A 198 6.11 18.48 -5.75
C PRO A 198 7.55 18.18 -6.19
N ARG A 199 7.84 16.95 -6.63
CA ARG A 199 9.18 16.48 -7.05
C ARG A 199 10.22 16.65 -5.93
N LEU A 200 9.94 16.04 -4.78
CA LEU A 200 10.87 16.04 -3.66
C LEU A 200 12.07 15.15 -4.01
N GLY A 201 13.25 15.55 -3.56
CA GLY A 201 14.38 14.61 -3.53
C GLY A 201 14.03 13.48 -2.58
N ALA A 202 14.34 12.23 -2.96
CA ALA A 202 13.97 11.04 -2.18
C ALA A 202 14.48 11.12 -0.73
N GLU A 203 15.64 11.74 -0.48
CA GLU A 203 16.21 11.94 0.86
C GLU A 203 15.36 12.86 1.77
N LYS A 204 14.43 13.63 1.18
CA LYS A 204 13.52 14.55 1.89
C LYS A 204 12.15 13.93 2.17
N ALA A 205 11.89 12.70 1.71
CA ALA A 205 10.67 12.00 2.02
C ALA A 205 10.60 11.70 3.54
N ILE A 206 9.41 11.91 4.09
CA ILE A 206 8.97 11.45 5.41
C ILE A 206 7.59 10.88 5.13
N ILE A 207 7.52 9.55 5.10
CA ILE A 207 6.39 8.80 4.54
C ILE A 207 5.38 8.52 5.65
N TYR A 208 4.11 8.85 5.38
CA TYR A 208 2.96 8.49 6.22
C TYR A 208 2.14 7.42 5.51
N GLU A 209 2.31 6.15 5.90
CA GLU A 209 1.49 5.04 5.40
C GLU A 209 0.06 5.18 5.96
N ALA A 210 -0.97 5.12 5.11
CA ALA A 210 -2.35 5.28 5.51
C ALA A 210 -3.35 4.51 4.65
N HIS A 211 -4.40 3.98 5.28
CA HIS A 211 -5.59 3.53 4.55
C HIS A 211 -6.54 4.70 4.30
N VAL A 212 -7.00 4.92 3.05
CA VAL A 212 -7.93 6.03 2.67
C VAL A 212 -9.12 6.15 3.62
N ARG A 213 -9.80 5.02 3.85
CA ARG A 213 -10.90 4.92 4.81
C ARG A 213 -10.46 5.20 6.25
N GLY A 214 -9.49 4.43 6.77
CA GLY A 214 -9.01 4.57 8.16
C GLY A 214 -8.52 5.97 8.53
N LEU A 215 -7.99 6.71 7.56
CA LEU A 215 -7.51 8.07 7.76
C LEU A 215 -8.62 9.05 8.17
N SER A 216 -9.86 8.89 7.70
CA SER A 216 -10.91 9.91 7.92
C SER A 216 -12.30 9.36 8.28
N ASN A 217 -12.48 8.03 8.41
CA ASN A 217 -13.81 7.47 8.61
C ASN A 217 -14.38 7.70 10.04
N HIS A 218 -13.52 7.84 11.04
CA HIS A 218 -13.96 8.05 12.42
C HIS A 218 -14.69 9.40 12.58
N PRO A 219 -15.80 9.49 13.36
CA PRO A 219 -16.54 10.75 13.56
C PRO A 219 -15.73 11.93 14.11
N SER A 220 -14.59 11.67 14.77
CA SER A 220 -13.72 12.73 15.27
C SER A 220 -13.01 13.50 14.15
N ALA A 221 -12.89 12.94 12.93
CA ALA A 221 -12.35 13.66 11.78
C ALA A 221 -13.21 14.90 11.39
N SER A 222 -14.49 14.89 11.76
CA SER A 222 -15.40 16.03 11.59
C SER A 222 -15.27 17.10 12.67
N ARG A 223 -14.32 16.96 13.61
CA ARG A 223 -14.08 17.89 14.74
C ARG A 223 -12.60 18.25 14.91
N LEU A 224 -11.78 18.06 13.88
CA LEU A 224 -10.35 18.40 13.89
C LEU A 224 -10.07 19.84 14.31
N GLU A 225 -10.87 20.81 13.88
CA GLU A 225 -10.67 22.23 14.25
C GLU A 225 -10.74 22.44 15.77
N ASP A 226 -11.69 21.77 16.44
CA ASP A 226 -11.84 21.84 17.89
C ASP A 226 -10.76 21.03 18.62
N ILE A 227 -10.46 19.83 18.12
CA ILE A 227 -9.47 18.90 18.71
C ILE A 227 -8.06 19.52 18.67
N LEU A 228 -7.70 20.17 17.57
CA LEU A 228 -6.36 20.71 17.31
C LEU A 228 -6.22 22.16 17.78
N LYS A 229 -7.27 22.77 18.31
CA LYS A 229 -7.27 24.17 18.75
C LYS A 229 -6.13 24.45 19.74
N GLY A 230 -5.35 25.47 19.44
CA GLY A 230 -4.21 25.87 20.27
C GLY A 230 -2.98 24.97 20.15
N ILE A 231 -2.94 24.07 19.17
CA ILE A 231 -1.69 23.43 18.73
C ILE A 231 -1.12 24.28 17.59
N ARG A 232 0.07 24.85 17.82
CA ARG A 232 0.75 25.69 16.83
C ARG A 232 0.98 24.90 15.53
N GLY A 233 0.67 25.51 14.39
CA GLY A 233 0.86 24.94 13.06
C GLY A 233 -0.36 24.20 12.50
N PHE A 234 -1.39 23.95 13.31
CA PHE A 234 -2.61 23.24 12.89
C PHE A 234 -3.80 24.17 12.64
N GLU A 235 -3.59 25.50 12.65
CA GLU A 235 -4.67 26.50 12.54
C GLU A 235 -5.42 26.44 11.20
N GLU A 236 -4.80 25.91 10.15
CA GLU A 236 -5.41 25.78 8.83
C GLU A 236 -6.10 24.43 8.60
N VAL A 237 -6.05 23.50 9.56
CA VAL A 237 -6.70 22.19 9.41
C VAL A 237 -8.20 22.35 9.53
N ALA A 238 -8.92 21.87 8.52
CA ALA A 238 -10.38 21.93 8.47
C ALA A 238 -11.00 20.60 8.89
N ASN A 239 -12.22 20.67 9.43
CA ASN A 239 -13.04 19.49 9.67
C ASN A 239 -13.34 18.75 8.36
N VAL A 240 -13.25 17.41 8.38
CA VAL A 240 -13.76 16.59 7.28
C VAL A 240 -15.30 16.60 7.35
N PRO A 241 -16.02 17.04 6.32
CA PRO A 241 -17.48 16.96 6.33
C PRO A 241 -17.96 15.52 6.48
N ASP A 242 -19.01 15.27 7.28
CA ASP A 242 -19.47 13.92 7.63
C ASP A 242 -19.69 12.99 6.43
N ARG A 243 -20.15 13.54 5.29
CA ARG A 243 -20.41 12.82 4.05
C ARG A 243 -19.16 12.38 3.27
N TYR A 244 -18.01 12.99 3.55
CA TYR A 244 -16.73 12.67 2.89
C TYR A 244 -15.84 11.78 3.75
N ARG A 245 -16.25 11.44 4.98
CA ARG A 245 -15.48 10.57 5.85
C ARG A 245 -15.21 9.22 5.18
N GLY A 246 -13.95 8.79 5.24
CA GLY A 246 -13.49 7.53 4.70
C GLY A 246 -13.52 7.43 3.17
N THR A 247 -13.41 8.56 2.49
CA THR A 247 -13.37 8.66 1.01
C THR A 247 -12.13 9.39 0.52
N TYR A 248 -11.84 9.37 -0.78
CA TYR A 248 -10.80 10.17 -1.41
C TYR A 248 -10.98 11.67 -1.14
N ALA A 249 -12.23 12.17 -1.21
CA ALA A 249 -12.52 13.55 -0.83
C ALA A 249 -12.11 13.81 0.63
N GLY A 250 -12.45 12.90 1.56
CA GLY A 250 -12.06 13.00 2.97
C GLY A 250 -10.55 12.98 3.18
N ALA A 251 -9.82 12.10 2.48
CA ALA A 251 -8.37 12.06 2.52
C ALA A 251 -7.75 13.38 2.02
N GLY A 252 -8.34 14.02 1.02
CA GLY A 252 -7.91 15.35 0.55
C GLY A 252 -7.97 16.44 1.61
N TYR A 253 -8.95 16.40 2.53
CA TYR A 253 -9.01 17.33 3.68
C TYR A 253 -7.85 17.11 4.67
N MET A 254 -7.26 15.92 4.71
CA MET A 254 -6.18 15.56 5.63
C MET A 254 -4.80 16.03 5.16
N ALA A 255 -4.66 16.56 3.94
CA ALA A 255 -3.38 17.08 3.42
C ALA A 255 -2.78 18.16 4.35
N LYS A 256 -3.61 19.10 4.82
CA LYS A 256 -3.15 20.14 5.76
C LYS A 256 -2.79 19.59 7.13
N TYR A 257 -3.51 18.57 7.61
CA TYR A 257 -3.19 17.91 8.87
C TYR A 257 -1.82 17.23 8.81
N LEU A 258 -1.53 16.46 7.76
CA LEU A 258 -0.25 15.78 7.61
C LEU A 258 0.90 16.77 7.37
N LYS A 259 0.66 17.84 6.60
CA LYS A 259 1.64 18.91 6.43
C LYS A 259 1.97 19.59 7.77
N ALA A 260 0.96 19.90 8.58
CA ALA A 260 1.12 20.48 9.90
C ALA A 260 1.86 19.55 10.87
N LEU A 261 1.63 18.23 10.76
CA LEU A 261 2.34 17.21 11.53
C LEU A 261 3.82 17.08 11.13
N GLY A 262 4.18 17.48 9.91
CA GLY A 262 5.56 17.45 9.41
C GLY A 262 5.84 16.34 8.40
N PHE A 263 4.81 15.69 7.85
CA PHE A 263 5.00 14.70 6.78
C PHE A 263 5.11 15.38 5.42
N THR A 264 5.86 14.76 4.52
CA THR A 264 6.10 15.27 3.15
C THR A 264 5.49 14.36 2.09
N THR A 265 5.22 13.10 2.43
CA THR A 265 4.68 12.10 1.50
C THR A 265 3.62 11.27 2.21
N ILE A 266 2.51 10.99 1.53
CA ILE A 266 1.52 10.00 1.96
C ILE A 266 1.64 8.75 1.08
N GLU A 267 1.75 7.58 1.70
CA GLU A 267 1.69 6.28 1.01
C GLU A 267 0.33 5.65 1.32
N LEU A 268 -0.52 5.52 0.30
CA LEU A 268 -1.83 4.93 0.48
C LEU A 268 -1.76 3.42 0.31
N LEU A 269 -2.36 2.67 1.25
CA LEU A 269 -2.72 1.27 1.05
C LEU A 269 -3.53 1.09 -0.26
N PRO A 270 -3.65 -0.15 -0.79
CA PRO A 270 -4.18 -0.39 -2.12
C PRO A 270 -5.47 0.38 -2.44
N VAL A 271 -5.41 1.20 -3.49
CA VAL A 271 -6.53 2.00 -4.01
C VAL A 271 -7.04 1.53 -5.37
N GLN A 272 -6.35 0.56 -5.98
CA GLN A 272 -6.82 -0.14 -7.17
C GLN A 272 -8.01 -1.02 -6.78
N GLU A 273 -9.01 -1.12 -7.64
CA GLU A 273 -10.30 -1.75 -7.29
C GLU A 273 -10.12 -3.15 -6.70
N THR A 274 -10.75 -3.38 -5.55
CA THR A 274 -10.72 -4.63 -4.80
C THR A 274 -12.12 -5.00 -4.30
N ALA A 275 -12.37 -6.27 -3.97
CA ALA A 275 -13.68 -6.70 -3.51
C ALA A 275 -13.93 -6.27 -2.05
N ASN A 276 -14.66 -5.17 -1.85
CA ASN A 276 -14.95 -4.58 -0.55
C ASN A 276 -16.38 -4.00 -0.39
N ASP A 277 -17.22 -4.00 -1.43
CA ASP A 277 -18.60 -3.49 -1.44
C ASP A 277 -19.47 -4.13 -0.34
N ASN A 278 -19.19 -5.40 -0.03
CA ASN A 278 -19.90 -6.18 0.98
C ASN A 278 -19.12 -6.31 2.30
N ASN A 279 -18.08 -5.51 2.52
CA ASN A 279 -17.39 -5.48 3.82
C ASN A 279 -18.39 -5.08 4.91
N PRO A 280 -18.57 -5.92 5.94
CA PRO A 280 -19.48 -5.62 7.04
C PRO A 280 -18.95 -4.48 7.92
N ASP A 281 -19.87 -3.75 8.55
CA ASP A 281 -19.60 -2.69 9.52
C ASP A 281 -19.86 -3.11 10.97
N ASP A 282 -20.24 -4.36 11.20
CA ASP A 282 -20.69 -4.90 12.49
C ASP A 282 -20.03 -6.22 12.92
N ARG A 283 -19.13 -6.78 12.10
CA ARG A 283 -18.43 -8.04 12.36
C ARG A 283 -17.12 -8.14 11.57
N PRO A 284 -16.16 -9.00 11.99
CA PRO A 284 -14.95 -9.24 11.20
C PRO A 284 -15.27 -10.04 9.93
N SER A 285 -14.95 -9.48 8.77
CA SER A 285 -14.97 -10.16 7.47
C SER A 285 -14.52 -9.21 6.37
N GLY A 286 -14.43 -9.73 5.15
CA GLY A 286 -14.15 -8.93 3.98
C GLY A 286 -12.68 -8.53 3.87
N ASN A 287 -12.43 -7.52 3.07
CA ASN A 287 -11.10 -7.07 2.68
C ASN A 287 -10.96 -5.58 2.98
N TYR A 288 -10.55 -5.25 4.21
CA TYR A 288 -10.35 -3.86 4.60
C TYR A 288 -9.08 -3.32 3.95
N TRP A 289 -7.94 -4.01 4.07
CA TRP A 289 -6.67 -3.51 3.54
C TRP A 289 -6.63 -3.37 2.01
N GLY A 290 -7.30 -4.24 1.27
CA GLY A 290 -7.44 -4.11 -0.18
C GLY A 290 -6.41 -4.86 -1.03
N TYR A 291 -5.57 -5.72 -0.44
CA TYR A 291 -4.55 -6.52 -1.15
C TYR A 291 -5.14 -7.70 -1.95
N MET A 292 -6.24 -7.49 -2.69
CA MET A 292 -6.84 -8.45 -3.62
C MET A 292 -7.32 -7.70 -4.86
N THR A 293 -6.38 -7.26 -5.70
CA THR A 293 -6.67 -6.32 -6.80
C THR A 293 -7.39 -7.00 -7.97
N PHE A 294 -8.48 -6.40 -8.42
CA PHE A 294 -9.23 -6.78 -9.62
C PHE A 294 -9.02 -5.80 -10.78
N GLY A 295 -8.99 -4.49 -10.49
CA GLY A 295 -8.93 -3.44 -11.50
C GLY A 295 -7.68 -2.58 -11.38
N TYR A 296 -6.59 -2.95 -12.06
CA TYR A 296 -5.31 -2.24 -11.97
C TYR A 296 -5.35 -0.76 -12.39
N PHE A 297 -6.32 -0.35 -13.22
CA PHE A 297 -6.48 1.03 -13.68
C PHE A 297 -7.64 1.76 -12.99
N ALA A 298 -8.43 1.06 -12.19
CA ALA A 298 -9.66 1.58 -11.60
C ALA A 298 -9.41 2.01 -10.15
N PRO A 299 -9.62 3.29 -9.78
CA PRO A 299 -9.69 3.67 -8.38
C PRO A 299 -10.94 3.04 -7.76
N ASP A 300 -10.75 2.40 -6.61
CA ASP A 300 -11.78 1.69 -5.88
C ASP A 300 -13.04 2.55 -5.62
N ARG A 301 -14.19 2.05 -6.07
CA ARG A 301 -15.45 2.79 -6.04
C ARG A 301 -15.98 2.95 -4.62
N ARG A 302 -15.67 2.05 -3.68
CA ARG A 302 -16.11 2.17 -2.28
C ARG A 302 -15.44 3.35 -1.60
N TYR A 303 -14.19 3.64 -1.94
CA TYR A 303 -13.44 4.79 -1.42
C TYR A 303 -13.82 6.13 -2.05
N ALA A 304 -14.74 6.17 -3.02
CA ALA A 304 -15.26 7.43 -3.56
C ALA A 304 -16.59 7.86 -2.91
N TYR A 305 -16.75 9.16 -2.68
CA TYR A 305 -18.05 9.77 -2.40
C TYR A 305 -18.89 9.90 -3.68
N ASP A 306 -18.34 10.48 -4.74
CA ASP A 306 -18.94 10.49 -6.07
C ASP A 306 -18.77 9.12 -6.73
N ARG A 307 -19.80 8.27 -6.61
CA ARG A 307 -19.83 6.95 -7.24
C ARG A 307 -20.54 6.94 -8.59
N SER A 308 -20.77 8.11 -9.21
CA SER A 308 -21.22 8.16 -10.60
C SER A 308 -20.13 7.64 -11.55
N PRO A 309 -20.45 7.31 -12.81
CA PRO A 309 -19.43 7.05 -13.82
C PRO A 309 -18.39 8.18 -13.93
N GLY A 310 -17.11 7.85 -13.80
CA GLY A 310 -16.01 8.82 -13.78
C GLY A 310 -15.84 9.53 -12.43
N GLY A 311 -16.75 9.32 -11.47
CA GLY A 311 -16.72 9.94 -10.15
C GLY A 311 -15.49 9.56 -9.34
N PRO A 312 -15.22 8.25 -9.12
CA PRO A 312 -14.00 7.81 -8.44
C PRO A 312 -12.72 8.37 -9.07
N THR A 313 -12.63 8.37 -10.40
CA THR A 313 -11.49 8.94 -11.13
C THR A 313 -11.29 10.43 -10.85
N ARG A 314 -12.36 11.23 -10.95
CA ARG A 314 -12.29 12.67 -10.69
C ARG A 314 -11.96 12.98 -9.23
N GLU A 315 -12.57 12.23 -8.31
CA GLU A 315 -12.37 12.46 -6.87
C GLU A 315 -10.96 12.08 -6.42
N PHE A 316 -10.40 10.97 -6.93
CA PHE A 316 -9.00 10.62 -6.70
C PHE A 316 -8.04 11.70 -7.20
N LYS A 317 -8.24 12.21 -8.43
CA LYS A 317 -7.42 13.31 -8.98
C LYS A 317 -7.50 14.58 -8.10
N ALA A 318 -8.69 14.90 -7.60
CA ALA A 318 -8.88 16.02 -6.69
C ALA A 318 -8.20 15.82 -5.33
N MET A 319 -8.17 14.59 -4.81
CA MET A 319 -7.40 14.22 -3.61
C MET A 319 -5.90 14.43 -3.85
N VAL A 320 -5.34 13.90 -4.94
CA VAL A 320 -3.93 14.10 -5.30
C VAL A 320 -3.59 15.59 -5.41
N LYS A 321 -4.46 16.36 -6.07
CA LYS A 321 -4.32 17.83 -6.13
C LYS A 321 -4.23 18.46 -4.74
N ALA A 322 -5.07 18.03 -3.79
CA ALA A 322 -5.07 18.59 -2.44
C ALA A 322 -3.73 18.38 -1.72
N PHE A 323 -3.10 17.21 -1.89
CA PHE A 323 -1.75 16.93 -1.38
C PHE A 323 -0.68 17.76 -2.11
N HIS A 324 -0.71 17.80 -3.44
CA HIS A 324 0.20 18.61 -4.24
C HIS A 324 0.14 20.10 -3.90
N ASP A 325 -1.04 20.64 -3.63
CA ASP A 325 -1.23 22.03 -3.21
C ASP A 325 -0.55 22.33 -1.85
N GLN A 326 -0.27 21.31 -1.03
CA GLN A 326 0.51 21.40 0.21
C GLN A 326 2.00 21.05 0.02
N GLY A 327 2.42 20.82 -1.23
CA GLY A 327 3.78 20.37 -1.57
C GLY A 327 4.07 18.96 -1.05
N MET A 328 3.04 18.11 -0.94
CA MET A 328 3.18 16.72 -0.51
C MET A 328 3.01 15.76 -1.67
N GLU A 329 3.81 14.70 -1.68
CA GLU A 329 3.74 13.63 -2.67
C GLU A 329 2.74 12.55 -2.28
N VAL A 330 2.16 11.87 -3.28
CA VAL A 330 1.24 10.75 -3.10
C VAL A 330 1.83 9.49 -3.71
N TYR A 331 2.15 8.52 -2.86
CA TYR A 331 2.56 7.18 -3.23
C TYR A 331 1.40 6.19 -3.10
N LEU A 332 1.40 5.16 -3.95
CA LEU A 332 0.42 4.07 -3.88
C LEU A 332 1.09 2.74 -3.61
N ASP A 333 0.54 1.99 -2.67
CA ASP A 333 0.79 0.56 -2.55
C ASP A 333 0.09 -0.18 -3.70
N VAL A 334 0.84 -0.99 -4.44
CA VAL A 334 0.38 -1.67 -5.66
C VAL A 334 0.71 -3.17 -5.64
N VAL A 335 -0.29 -3.97 -6.01
CA VAL A 335 -0.28 -5.43 -5.84
C VAL A 335 -0.28 -6.12 -7.20
N TYR A 336 0.88 -6.18 -7.85
CA TYR A 336 1.04 -6.85 -9.16
C TYR A 336 1.51 -8.30 -9.06
N ASN A 337 1.75 -8.83 -7.87
CA ASN A 337 2.28 -10.18 -7.68
C ASN A 337 1.19 -11.28 -7.84
N HIS A 338 -0.07 -10.96 -7.52
CA HIS A 338 -1.25 -11.82 -7.67
C HIS A 338 -2.48 -10.98 -8.08
N THR A 339 -3.62 -11.66 -8.34
CA THR A 339 -4.91 -11.01 -8.59
C THR A 339 -5.97 -11.43 -7.57
N GLY A 340 -7.04 -10.65 -7.47
CA GLY A 340 -8.23 -10.98 -6.67
C GLY A 340 -9.01 -12.21 -7.16
N GLU A 341 -8.68 -12.80 -8.33
CA GLU A 341 -9.41 -13.96 -8.88
C GLU A 341 -9.19 -15.26 -8.07
N GLY A 342 -8.26 -15.25 -7.11
CA GLY A 342 -7.98 -16.36 -6.21
C GLY A 342 -7.40 -17.59 -6.91
N GLY A 343 -7.46 -18.74 -6.24
CA GLY A 343 -6.92 -20.01 -6.71
C GLY A 343 -7.96 -21.02 -7.19
N ASN A 344 -7.51 -22.27 -7.38
CA ASN A 344 -8.39 -23.40 -7.65
C ASN A 344 -9.28 -23.73 -6.44
N TRP A 345 -10.54 -24.12 -6.68
CA TRP A 345 -11.48 -24.50 -5.63
C TRP A 345 -11.53 -26.03 -5.47
N GLY A 346 -10.47 -26.58 -4.89
CA GLY A 346 -10.33 -28.00 -4.57
C GLY A 346 -9.74 -28.85 -5.69
N SER A 347 -10.22 -28.72 -6.92
CA SER A 347 -9.72 -29.44 -8.11
C SER A 347 -9.21 -28.48 -9.18
N ASN A 348 -8.36 -28.99 -10.08
CA ASN A 348 -7.82 -28.15 -11.14
C ASN A 348 -8.92 -27.61 -12.05
N ASP A 349 -10.07 -28.24 -12.23
CA ASP A 349 -11.12 -27.78 -13.14
C ASP A 349 -12.06 -26.69 -12.59
N VAL A 350 -11.93 -26.33 -11.31
CA VAL A 350 -12.78 -25.33 -10.65
C VAL A 350 -12.00 -24.07 -10.34
N THR A 351 -12.32 -22.98 -11.03
CA THR A 351 -11.79 -21.61 -10.84
C THR A 351 -12.90 -20.60 -10.98
N GLY A 352 -12.76 -19.41 -10.38
CA GLY A 352 -13.73 -18.32 -10.39
C GLY A 352 -13.32 -17.12 -11.25
N PHE A 353 -12.87 -17.35 -12.49
CA PHE A 353 -12.36 -16.26 -13.33
C PHE A 353 -13.46 -15.31 -13.81
N VAL A 354 -13.14 -14.02 -13.72
CA VAL A 354 -14.00 -12.86 -13.95
C VAL A 354 -13.28 -11.79 -14.79
N SER A 355 -12.00 -11.98 -15.09
CA SER A 355 -11.17 -11.15 -15.96
C SER A 355 -9.99 -11.97 -16.52
N PHE A 356 -8.77 -11.77 -16.02
CA PHE A 356 -7.51 -12.26 -16.59
C PHE A 356 -7.53 -13.74 -16.96
N GLY A 357 -7.92 -14.62 -16.02
CA GLY A 357 -7.90 -16.06 -16.24
C GLY A 357 -8.90 -16.52 -17.29
N GLY A 358 -10.02 -15.79 -17.42
CA GLY A 358 -11.03 -16.03 -18.45
C GLY A 358 -10.60 -15.53 -19.84
N PHE A 359 -9.71 -14.54 -19.89
CA PHE A 359 -9.10 -14.08 -21.14
C PHE A 359 -7.99 -15.00 -21.61
N ASP A 360 -7.04 -15.35 -20.74
CA ASP A 360 -5.94 -16.25 -21.12
C ASP A 360 -5.10 -16.71 -19.91
N VAL A 361 -5.62 -17.68 -19.14
CA VAL A 361 -4.95 -18.17 -17.91
C VAL A 361 -3.47 -18.56 -18.10
N VAL A 362 -3.10 -19.13 -19.25
CA VAL A 362 -1.74 -19.65 -19.51
C VAL A 362 -0.74 -18.52 -19.80
N GLU A 363 -1.23 -17.34 -20.20
CA GLU A 363 -0.40 -16.16 -20.45
C GLU A 363 -0.28 -15.31 -19.17
N TYR A 364 -1.36 -15.18 -18.39
CA TYR A 364 -1.38 -14.32 -17.20
C TYR A 364 -0.85 -15.01 -15.94
N TYR A 365 -1.06 -16.31 -15.74
CA TYR A 365 -0.74 -17.00 -14.48
C TYR A 365 0.32 -18.08 -14.63
N GLN A 366 1.01 -18.34 -13.53
CA GLN A 366 1.89 -19.51 -13.42
C GLN A 366 1.07 -20.77 -13.12
N LEU A 367 1.36 -21.85 -13.85
CA LEU A 367 0.67 -23.15 -13.73
C LEU A 367 1.66 -24.28 -13.42
N THR A 368 1.17 -25.32 -12.74
CA THR A 368 1.86 -26.62 -12.58
C THR A 368 1.77 -27.46 -13.86
N ASP A 369 2.46 -28.60 -13.90
CA ASP A 369 2.31 -29.58 -14.99
C ASP A 369 0.87 -30.15 -15.03
N GLU A 370 0.21 -30.34 -13.89
CA GLU A 370 -1.21 -30.71 -13.78
C GLU A 370 -2.19 -29.51 -13.91
N HIS A 371 -1.67 -28.36 -14.30
CA HIS A 371 -2.42 -27.13 -14.60
C HIS A 371 -3.14 -26.50 -13.40
N TYR A 372 -2.69 -26.75 -12.17
CA TYR A 372 -3.10 -25.96 -11.02
C TYR A 372 -2.45 -24.58 -11.09
N LEU A 373 -3.16 -23.55 -10.60
CA LEU A 373 -2.56 -22.25 -10.33
C LEU A 373 -1.47 -22.44 -9.26
N VAL A 374 -0.31 -21.87 -9.53
CA VAL A 374 0.77 -21.87 -8.54
C VAL A 374 0.51 -20.77 -7.53
N ASP A 375 0.43 -21.19 -6.27
CA ASP A 375 0.43 -20.32 -5.12
C ASP A 375 1.55 -20.75 -4.18
N GLY A 376 2.48 -19.84 -3.93
CA GLY A 376 3.54 -20.13 -2.98
C GLY A 376 4.37 -18.92 -2.61
N ALA A 377 4.57 -17.96 -3.51
CA ALA A 377 5.20 -16.68 -3.16
C ALA A 377 4.21 -15.76 -2.44
N THR A 378 2.95 -15.76 -2.88
CA THR A 378 1.95 -14.75 -2.50
C THR A 378 1.06 -15.21 -1.35
N GLY A 379 0.67 -16.48 -1.30
CA GLY A 379 -0.29 -17.00 -0.31
C GLY A 379 -1.75 -16.64 -0.64
N CYS A 380 -2.01 -16.15 -1.86
CA CYS A 380 -3.29 -15.59 -2.29
C CYS A 380 -4.00 -16.47 -3.34
N GLY A 381 -3.55 -17.71 -3.54
CA GLY A 381 -4.14 -18.69 -4.44
C GLY A 381 -3.63 -18.64 -5.89
N ASN A 382 -2.93 -17.57 -6.29
CA ASN A 382 -2.33 -17.46 -7.62
C ASN A 382 -1.06 -16.59 -7.62
N GLN A 383 -0.33 -16.64 -8.74
CA GLN A 383 0.81 -15.79 -9.02
C GLN A 383 0.80 -15.37 -10.50
N LEU A 384 1.01 -14.08 -10.76
CA LEU A 384 1.13 -13.57 -12.12
C LEU A 384 2.44 -14.01 -12.79
N ASN A 385 2.39 -14.22 -14.11
CA ASN A 385 3.51 -14.73 -14.89
C ASN A 385 4.23 -13.62 -15.65
N PHE A 386 5.36 -13.17 -15.10
CA PHE A 386 6.20 -12.14 -15.69
C PHE A 386 7.19 -12.64 -16.74
N SER A 387 7.13 -13.93 -17.12
CA SER A 387 7.83 -14.41 -18.32
C SER A 387 7.16 -13.92 -19.62
N HIS A 388 5.88 -13.50 -19.54
CA HIS A 388 5.10 -13.09 -20.68
C HIS A 388 5.01 -11.57 -20.78
N ILE A 389 5.16 -11.06 -22.01
CA ILE A 389 5.20 -9.62 -22.29
C ILE A 389 3.86 -8.93 -21.99
N VAL A 390 2.73 -9.63 -22.12
CA VAL A 390 1.41 -9.06 -21.81
C VAL A 390 1.30 -8.65 -20.35
N THR A 391 1.74 -9.51 -19.43
CA THR A 391 1.71 -9.24 -17.98
C THR A 391 2.69 -8.13 -17.63
N CYS A 392 3.86 -8.09 -18.28
CA CYS A 392 4.81 -6.98 -18.12
C CYS A 392 4.22 -5.65 -18.61
N ASN A 393 3.55 -5.65 -19.77
CA ASN A 393 2.93 -4.45 -20.33
C ASN A 393 1.75 -3.98 -19.49
N LEU A 394 0.94 -4.89 -18.94
CA LEU A 394 -0.13 -4.55 -17.99
C LEU A 394 0.38 -3.72 -16.82
N VAL A 395 1.48 -4.14 -16.20
CA VAL A 395 2.12 -3.39 -15.10
C VAL A 395 2.61 -2.03 -15.58
N LEU A 396 3.36 -1.98 -16.67
CA LEU A 396 3.94 -0.72 -17.18
C LEU A 396 2.88 0.28 -17.62
N ASP A 397 1.82 -0.19 -18.28
CA ASP A 397 0.71 0.64 -18.75
C ASP A 397 -0.12 1.15 -17.56
N SER A 398 -0.36 0.30 -16.55
CA SER A 398 -1.02 0.70 -15.31
C SER A 398 -0.23 1.77 -14.57
N LEU A 399 1.06 1.53 -14.30
CA LEU A 399 1.94 2.52 -13.65
C LEU A 399 1.96 3.83 -14.44
N THR A 400 2.07 3.77 -15.77
CA THR A 400 2.04 4.96 -16.63
C THR A 400 0.72 5.70 -16.50
N TYR A 401 -0.42 5.01 -16.44
CA TYR A 401 -1.72 5.64 -16.23
C TYR A 401 -1.80 6.37 -14.87
N TRP A 402 -1.36 5.72 -13.80
CA TRP A 402 -1.37 6.32 -12.46
C TRP A 402 -0.44 7.53 -12.36
N LEU A 403 0.73 7.47 -13.01
CA LEU A 403 1.64 8.62 -13.12
C LEU A 403 1.01 9.74 -13.97
N GLU A 404 0.77 9.49 -15.26
CA GLU A 404 0.39 10.54 -16.21
C GLU A 404 -1.01 11.10 -16.00
N THR A 405 -1.98 10.22 -15.72
CA THR A 405 -3.39 10.60 -15.67
C THR A 405 -3.84 10.88 -14.25
N MET A 406 -3.43 10.05 -13.28
CA MET A 406 -3.91 10.15 -11.90
C MET A 406 -3.00 11.02 -11.01
N GLY A 407 -1.80 11.37 -11.50
CA GLY A 407 -0.91 12.33 -10.86
C GLY A 407 -0.05 11.77 -9.73
N VAL A 408 0.01 10.45 -9.57
CA VAL A 408 0.77 9.75 -8.51
C VAL A 408 2.27 10.04 -8.64
N ASP A 409 2.97 10.16 -7.52
CA ASP A 409 4.40 10.51 -7.45
C ASP A 409 5.32 9.31 -7.16
N GLY A 410 4.77 8.14 -6.82
CA GLY A 410 5.57 6.96 -6.54
C GLY A 410 4.73 5.75 -6.20
N PHE A 411 5.40 4.59 -6.06
CA PHE A 411 4.74 3.33 -5.79
C PHE A 411 5.54 2.49 -4.80
N ARG A 412 4.83 1.84 -3.87
CA ARG A 412 5.35 0.73 -3.07
C ARG A 412 4.78 -0.58 -3.62
N PHE A 413 5.65 -1.51 -4.00
CA PHE A 413 5.29 -2.76 -4.65
C PHE A 413 5.22 -3.88 -3.60
N ASP A 414 4.01 -4.38 -3.39
CA ASP A 414 3.74 -5.54 -2.54
C ASP A 414 4.37 -6.82 -3.09
N LEU A 415 4.99 -7.61 -2.20
CA LEU A 415 5.68 -8.87 -2.51
C LEU A 415 6.48 -8.80 -3.83
N ALA A 416 7.29 -7.75 -3.94
CA ALA A 416 7.92 -7.33 -5.19
C ALA A 416 8.80 -8.39 -5.88
N PRO A 417 9.45 -9.37 -5.18
CA PRO A 417 10.30 -10.34 -5.87
C PRO A 417 9.59 -11.14 -6.97
N VAL A 418 8.26 -11.31 -6.90
CA VAL A 418 7.47 -11.96 -7.96
C VAL A 418 7.68 -11.30 -9.32
N LEU A 419 7.79 -9.96 -9.37
CA LEU A 419 8.00 -9.19 -10.62
C LEU A 419 9.36 -9.47 -11.27
N GLY A 420 10.32 -10.00 -10.51
CA GLY A 420 11.64 -10.38 -10.95
C GLY A 420 11.80 -11.86 -11.30
N ARG A 421 10.71 -12.65 -11.37
CA ARG A 421 10.79 -14.09 -11.69
C ARG A 421 10.39 -14.39 -13.12
N THR A 422 11.06 -15.39 -13.70
CA THR A 422 10.79 -15.90 -15.06
C THR A 422 10.35 -17.37 -15.00
N PRO A 423 9.16 -17.69 -14.47
CA PRO A 423 8.76 -19.09 -14.27
C PRO A 423 8.76 -19.95 -15.55
N SER A 424 8.58 -19.35 -16.73
CA SER A 424 8.63 -20.05 -18.03
C SER A 424 10.05 -20.39 -18.51
N SER A 425 11.11 -19.91 -17.85
CA SER A 425 12.50 -20.27 -18.18
C SER A 425 12.96 -21.58 -17.53
N HIS A 426 12.11 -22.21 -16.73
CA HIS A 426 12.41 -23.41 -15.97
C HIS A 426 11.28 -24.44 -16.10
N GLN A 427 11.56 -25.69 -15.73
CA GLN A 427 10.51 -26.70 -15.60
C GLN A 427 9.54 -26.28 -14.49
N ARG A 428 8.23 -26.47 -14.70
CA ARG A 428 7.17 -25.99 -13.79
C ARG A 428 7.32 -26.58 -12.39
N GLU A 429 7.75 -27.85 -12.30
CA GLU A 429 7.92 -28.55 -11.02
C GLU A 429 9.28 -28.33 -10.33
N ASP A 430 10.25 -27.64 -10.98
CA ASP A 430 11.55 -27.32 -10.36
C ASP A 430 11.40 -26.14 -9.38
N ARG A 431 10.83 -26.42 -8.21
CA ARG A 431 10.58 -25.40 -7.17
C ARG A 431 11.83 -24.61 -6.77
N GLY A 432 13.02 -25.20 -6.87
CA GLY A 432 14.26 -24.50 -6.57
C GLY A 432 14.52 -23.35 -7.54
N LYS A 433 14.34 -23.61 -8.84
CA LYS A 433 14.51 -22.60 -9.88
C LYS A 433 13.31 -21.67 -10.06
N GLN A 434 12.10 -22.16 -9.80
CA GLN A 434 10.89 -21.31 -9.85
C GLN A 434 10.93 -20.16 -8.86
N LYS A 435 11.64 -20.32 -7.73
CA LYS A 435 11.83 -19.27 -6.71
C LYS A 435 12.87 -18.23 -7.07
N GLN A 436 13.71 -18.50 -8.07
CA GLN A 436 14.86 -17.67 -8.39
C GLN A 436 14.41 -16.25 -8.77
N PHE A 437 14.88 -15.28 -7.99
CA PHE A 437 14.75 -13.86 -8.30
C PHE A 437 15.86 -13.44 -9.26
N PHE A 438 15.51 -12.66 -10.27
CA PHE A 438 16.43 -12.07 -11.24
C PHE A 438 16.43 -10.56 -11.07
N PRO A 439 17.44 -9.98 -10.38
CA PRO A 439 17.53 -8.53 -10.22
C PRO A 439 17.46 -7.80 -11.57
N LYS A 440 18.11 -8.33 -12.60
CA LYS A 440 18.13 -7.76 -13.97
C LYS A 440 16.93 -8.20 -14.83
N HIS A 441 15.81 -8.54 -14.21
CA HIS A 441 14.60 -8.84 -14.96
C HIS A 441 14.16 -7.61 -15.77
N THR A 442 13.76 -7.83 -17.03
CA THR A 442 13.44 -6.73 -17.95
C THR A 442 12.30 -5.84 -17.45
N LEU A 443 11.34 -6.40 -16.71
CA LEU A 443 10.27 -5.60 -16.12
C LEU A 443 10.81 -4.64 -15.06
N LEU A 444 11.66 -5.11 -14.14
CA LEU A 444 12.23 -4.28 -13.07
C LEU A 444 13.05 -3.11 -13.63
N GLU A 445 13.87 -3.36 -14.65
CA GLU A 445 14.65 -2.31 -15.33
C GLU A 445 13.75 -1.30 -16.08
N LYS A 446 12.60 -1.75 -16.60
CA LYS A 446 11.64 -0.84 -17.26
C LYS A 446 10.86 0.00 -16.26
N ILE A 447 10.49 -0.56 -15.11
CA ILE A 447 9.85 0.19 -14.01
C ILE A 447 10.81 1.24 -13.47
N GLU A 448 12.08 0.88 -13.26
CA GLU A 448 13.14 1.81 -12.84
C GLU A 448 13.27 3.00 -13.83
N LYS A 449 13.34 2.72 -15.14
CA LYS A 449 13.36 3.75 -16.17
C LYS A 449 12.09 4.61 -16.18
N LEU A 450 10.94 4.02 -15.84
CA LEU A 450 9.68 4.73 -15.72
C LEU A 450 9.76 5.72 -14.53
N GLY A 451 10.25 5.28 -13.38
CA GLY A 451 10.49 6.14 -12.21
C GLY A 451 11.36 7.33 -12.56
N LYS A 452 12.51 7.10 -13.20
CA LYS A 452 13.38 8.18 -13.70
C LYS A 452 12.68 9.13 -14.69
N LYS A 453 11.84 8.61 -15.58
CA LYS A 453 11.12 9.42 -16.58
C LYS A 453 10.13 10.39 -15.94
N TYR A 454 9.43 9.93 -14.90
CA TYR A 454 8.39 10.71 -14.24
C TYR A 454 8.83 11.40 -12.96
N ASP A 455 10.09 11.22 -12.56
CA ASP A 455 10.61 11.72 -11.29
C ASP A 455 9.79 11.14 -10.13
N ALA A 456 9.65 9.80 -10.16
CA ALA A 456 8.77 9.05 -9.28
C ALA A 456 9.52 7.94 -8.54
N GLU A 457 9.23 7.78 -7.25
CA GLU A 457 9.88 6.80 -6.39
C GLU A 457 9.31 5.39 -6.62
N MET A 458 10.18 4.38 -6.65
CA MET A 458 9.82 2.98 -6.82
C MET A 458 10.35 2.21 -5.61
N ILE A 459 9.47 1.80 -4.71
CA ILE A 459 9.79 1.17 -3.43
C ILE A 459 9.38 -0.30 -3.47
N ALA A 460 10.26 -1.23 -3.12
CA ALA A 460 9.94 -2.64 -3.05
C ALA A 460 9.69 -3.10 -1.60
N GLU A 461 8.64 -3.88 -1.38
CA GLU A 461 8.68 -4.91 -0.35
C GLU A 461 9.57 -6.04 -0.88
N ALA A 462 10.85 -6.01 -0.54
CA ALA A 462 11.86 -6.88 -1.13
C ALA A 462 11.86 -8.30 -0.53
N TRP A 463 10.70 -8.87 -0.23
CA TRP A 463 10.55 -10.27 0.18
C TRP A 463 9.19 -10.82 -0.21
N ASP A 464 9.08 -12.13 -0.17
CA ASP A 464 7.82 -12.85 -0.22
C ASP A 464 7.96 -14.22 0.47
N SER A 465 6.94 -15.08 0.36
CA SER A 465 6.97 -16.40 1.01
C SER A 465 8.04 -17.35 0.42
N TRP A 466 8.69 -16.98 -0.68
CA TRP A 466 9.74 -17.77 -1.34
C TRP A 466 11.15 -17.23 -1.17
N GLY A 467 11.33 -15.94 -0.89
CA GLY A 467 12.66 -15.33 -0.80
C GLY A 467 12.70 -14.02 -0.01
N TYR A 468 13.91 -13.66 0.43
CA TYR A 468 14.21 -12.40 1.09
C TYR A 468 15.36 -11.72 0.33
N GLU A 469 15.03 -10.60 -0.32
CA GLU A 469 15.83 -9.95 -1.37
C GLU A 469 16.20 -8.51 -1.02
N VAL A 470 16.16 -8.14 0.28
CA VAL A 470 16.57 -6.80 0.71
C VAL A 470 18.01 -6.51 0.30
N GLY A 471 18.23 -5.45 -0.47
CA GLY A 471 19.50 -5.04 -1.06
C GLY A 471 19.79 -5.64 -2.44
N ASN A 472 18.89 -6.46 -2.98
CA ASN A 472 19.08 -7.14 -4.27
C ASN A 472 18.25 -6.54 -5.41
N PHE A 473 17.39 -5.55 -5.18
CA PHE A 473 16.68 -4.89 -6.28
C PHE A 473 17.64 -4.03 -7.12
N PRO A 474 17.29 -3.71 -8.38
CA PRO A 474 18.12 -2.87 -9.22
C PRO A 474 18.37 -1.48 -8.64
N THR A 475 19.54 -0.93 -8.93
CA THR A 475 19.88 0.47 -8.63
C THR A 475 18.76 1.42 -9.07
N GLY A 476 18.33 2.30 -8.16
CA GLY A 476 17.22 3.24 -8.37
C GLY A 476 15.96 2.88 -7.59
N TRP A 477 15.79 1.61 -7.20
CA TRP A 477 14.71 1.19 -6.31
C TRP A 477 15.03 1.52 -4.85
N GLY A 478 14.05 2.08 -4.15
CA GLY A 478 14.00 2.05 -2.69
C GLY A 478 13.48 0.70 -2.22
N GLU A 479 13.79 0.32 -0.98
CA GLU A 479 13.31 -0.93 -0.41
C GLU A 479 12.87 -0.71 1.03
N TRP A 480 11.73 -1.29 1.41
CA TRP A 480 11.36 -1.42 2.81
C TRP A 480 12.46 -2.17 3.56
N ASN A 481 13.14 -1.51 4.50
CA ASN A 481 14.26 -2.11 5.19
C ASN A 481 13.79 -2.92 6.41
N GLY A 482 13.41 -4.18 6.18
CA GLY A 482 13.06 -5.12 7.24
C GLY A 482 14.24 -5.42 8.20
N ARG A 483 15.49 -5.22 7.76
CA ARG A 483 16.70 -5.40 8.59
C ARG A 483 16.81 -4.27 9.61
N TYR A 484 16.52 -3.03 9.19
CA TYR A 484 16.37 -1.87 10.06
C TYR A 484 15.32 -2.14 11.13
N ARG A 485 14.10 -2.47 10.71
CA ARG A 485 12.97 -2.78 11.60
C ARG A 485 13.39 -3.75 12.72
N ASP A 486 13.94 -4.90 12.36
CA ASP A 486 14.27 -5.96 13.31
C ASP A 486 15.44 -5.56 14.22
N ALA A 487 16.46 -4.88 13.68
CA ALA A 487 17.61 -4.43 14.46
C ALA A 487 17.23 -3.40 15.52
N ILE A 488 16.41 -2.39 15.15
CA ILE A 488 16.00 -1.34 16.08
C ILE A 488 15.03 -1.88 17.13
N ARG A 489 14.07 -2.73 16.74
CA ARG A 489 13.14 -3.39 17.69
C ARG A 489 13.89 -4.16 18.78
N ARG A 490 14.84 -5.00 18.39
CA ARG A 490 15.64 -5.82 19.32
C ARG A 490 16.55 -4.98 20.21
N PHE A 491 17.16 -3.94 19.66
CA PHE A 491 18.02 -3.05 20.44
C PHE A 491 17.21 -2.28 21.50
N CYS A 492 16.06 -1.73 21.12
CA CYS A 492 15.17 -1.00 22.03
C CYS A 492 14.45 -1.89 23.06
N LYS A 493 14.35 -3.20 22.79
CA LYS A 493 13.93 -4.20 23.77
C LYS A 493 15.02 -4.53 24.79
N GLY A 494 16.28 -4.20 24.48
CA GLY A 494 17.44 -4.45 25.31
C GLY A 494 18.10 -5.80 25.04
N ASP A 495 18.01 -6.35 23.83
CA ASP A 495 18.59 -7.66 23.49
C ASP A 495 20.13 -7.65 23.41
N GLY A 496 20.76 -6.49 23.19
CA GLY A 496 22.22 -6.37 23.01
C GLY A 496 22.68 -6.84 21.62
N ASN A 497 22.39 -6.03 20.60
CA ASN A 497 22.71 -6.27 19.18
C ASN A 497 23.34 -5.04 18.51
N THR A 498 24.25 -4.36 19.23
CA THR A 498 24.73 -3.01 18.90
C THR A 498 25.30 -2.88 17.49
N PHE A 499 26.05 -3.87 16.99
CA PHE A 499 26.61 -3.76 15.63
C PHE A 499 25.55 -3.71 14.54
N LYS A 500 24.51 -4.55 14.64
CA LYS A 500 23.36 -4.45 13.73
C LYS A 500 22.65 -3.11 13.89
N PHE A 501 22.47 -2.66 15.12
CA PHE A 501 21.83 -1.37 15.39
C PHE A 501 22.56 -0.21 14.68
N ILE A 502 23.88 -0.09 14.86
CA ILE A 502 24.64 1.03 14.27
C ILE A 502 24.72 0.92 12.75
N GLU A 503 24.81 -0.29 12.18
CA GLU A 503 24.75 -0.48 10.72
C GLU A 503 23.45 0.06 10.14
N GLN A 504 22.32 -0.22 10.80
CA GLN A 504 21.00 0.20 10.33
C GLN A 504 20.74 1.69 10.58
N VAL A 505 21.11 2.26 11.74
CA VAL A 505 21.02 3.72 11.99
C VAL A 505 21.88 4.51 11.00
N ASN A 506 22.99 3.93 10.54
CA ASN A 506 23.87 4.52 9.54
C ASN A 506 23.35 4.36 8.09
N GLY A 507 22.15 3.81 7.89
CA GLY A 507 21.49 3.67 6.59
C GLY A 507 21.82 2.40 5.81
N ASP A 508 22.17 1.32 6.51
CA ASP A 508 22.45 -0.02 5.95
C ASP A 508 23.42 0.02 4.75
N TYR A 509 24.53 0.74 4.93
CA TYR A 509 25.55 1.04 3.92
C TYR A 509 25.91 -0.14 3.00
N HIS A 510 26.07 -1.34 3.58
CA HIS A 510 26.50 -2.52 2.83
C HIS A 510 25.52 -2.98 1.76
N ASN A 511 24.23 -2.64 1.88
CA ASN A 511 23.19 -3.05 0.94
C ASN A 511 22.74 -1.92 0.00
N PHE A 512 22.92 -0.65 0.39
CA PHE A 512 22.36 0.48 -0.39
C PHE A 512 23.40 1.45 -0.97
N ASN A 513 24.67 1.39 -0.56
CA ASN A 513 25.71 2.27 -1.09
C ASN A 513 25.92 2.10 -2.61
N ASP A 514 25.76 0.89 -3.14
CA ASP A 514 25.81 0.62 -4.58
C ASP A 514 24.42 0.62 -5.26
N GLN A 515 23.34 0.86 -4.51
CA GLN A 515 21.96 0.90 -5.03
C GLN A 515 21.40 2.31 -5.24
N GLY A 516 22.15 3.34 -4.88
CA GLY A 516 21.78 4.73 -5.13
C GLY A 516 22.04 5.67 -3.96
N GLY A 517 22.37 5.14 -2.78
CA GLY A 517 22.61 5.94 -1.59
C GLY A 517 21.65 5.57 -0.44
N PRO A 518 21.82 6.24 0.71
CA PRO A 518 21.01 5.98 1.90
C PRO A 518 19.50 6.18 1.68
N GLU A 519 19.09 7.06 0.77
CA GLU A 519 17.68 7.30 0.47
C GLU A 519 16.93 6.07 -0.06
N LYS A 520 17.64 5.00 -0.42
CA LYS A 520 17.06 3.74 -0.86
C LYS A 520 16.69 2.80 0.29
N SER A 521 17.11 3.09 1.52
CA SER A 521 16.61 2.44 2.72
C SER A 521 15.35 3.15 3.22
N ILE A 522 14.19 2.49 3.07
CA ILE A 522 12.95 2.96 3.70
C ILE A 522 12.90 2.37 5.11
N ASP A 523 13.19 3.22 6.09
CA ASP A 523 13.36 2.86 7.49
C ASP A 523 12.00 2.91 8.21
N PHE A 524 11.51 1.75 8.63
CA PHE A 524 10.24 1.63 9.33
C PHE A 524 10.36 0.78 10.60
N ILE A 525 9.66 1.18 11.66
CA ILE A 525 9.57 0.41 12.90
C ILE A 525 8.35 -0.49 12.88
N VAL A 526 7.24 -0.03 12.32
CA VAL A 526 5.97 -0.75 12.12
C VAL A 526 5.41 -0.39 10.75
N ALA A 527 4.55 -1.25 10.22
CA ALA A 527 3.78 -1.08 8.99
C ALA A 527 2.34 -1.54 9.27
N HIS A 528 1.43 -1.45 8.31
CA HIS A 528 0.11 -2.07 8.39
C HIS A 528 0.20 -3.57 8.76
N ASP A 529 1.24 -4.25 8.27
CA ASP A 529 1.61 -5.61 8.65
C ASP A 529 2.20 -5.68 10.07
N GLY A 530 1.45 -6.33 10.96
CA GLY A 530 1.86 -6.56 12.33
C GLY A 530 1.22 -5.59 13.31
N PHE A 531 1.95 -5.31 14.39
CA PHE A 531 1.48 -4.39 15.44
C PHE A 531 1.58 -2.93 15.01
N THR A 532 0.65 -2.11 15.50
CA THR A 532 0.87 -0.65 15.65
C THR A 532 2.07 -0.38 16.56
N LEU A 533 2.60 0.85 16.56
CA LEU A 533 3.73 1.17 17.43
C LEU A 533 3.36 1.06 18.91
N MET A 534 2.13 1.43 19.28
CA MET A 534 1.62 1.28 20.64
C MET A 534 1.49 -0.19 21.04
N ASP A 535 1.05 -1.07 20.14
CA ASP A 535 0.91 -2.50 20.43
C ASP A 535 2.28 -3.21 20.49
N LEU A 536 3.25 -2.79 19.69
CA LEU A 536 4.63 -3.31 19.71
C LEU A 536 5.27 -3.20 21.10
N VAL A 537 4.96 -2.14 21.85
CA VAL A 537 5.45 -1.93 23.22
C VAL A 537 4.51 -2.45 24.31
N SER A 538 3.35 -3.00 23.95
CA SER A 538 2.29 -3.37 24.88
C SER A 538 1.98 -4.87 24.93
N TYR A 539 2.43 -5.65 23.95
CA TYR A 539 2.13 -7.09 23.85
C TYR A 539 3.39 -7.92 23.57
N ASN A 540 3.50 -9.08 24.22
CA ASN A 540 4.54 -10.08 23.91
C ASN A 540 4.13 -11.01 22.75
N HIS A 541 2.82 -11.17 22.55
CA HIS A 541 2.25 -12.06 21.53
C HIS A 541 1.03 -11.39 20.91
N LYS A 542 0.75 -11.73 19.65
CA LYS A 542 -0.46 -11.29 18.95
C LYS A 542 -1.72 -11.78 19.66
N ASN A 543 -2.78 -11.01 19.54
CA ASN A 543 -4.11 -11.30 20.05
C ASN A 543 -5.14 -11.04 18.93
N ASN A 544 -5.13 -11.90 17.92
CA ASN A 544 -6.01 -11.76 16.76
C ASN A 544 -7.37 -12.44 16.99
N LEU A 545 -7.62 -12.99 18.18
CA LEU A 545 -8.89 -13.62 18.57
C LEU A 545 -9.77 -12.69 19.41
N THR A 546 -9.44 -11.40 19.46
CA THR A 546 -10.28 -10.40 20.11
C THR A 546 -11.66 -10.35 19.47
N PRO A 547 -12.73 -10.09 20.23
CA PRO A 547 -14.06 -9.90 19.66
C PRO A 547 -14.16 -8.59 18.85
N TRP A 548 -15.22 -8.48 18.06
CA TRP A 548 -15.59 -7.23 17.39
C TRP A 548 -15.67 -6.08 18.40
N PRO A 549 -15.09 -4.88 18.13
CA PRO A 549 -14.62 -4.40 16.83
C PRO A 549 -13.12 -4.63 16.55
N PHE A 550 -12.37 -5.32 17.41
CA PHE A 550 -10.91 -5.47 17.25
C PHE A 550 -10.47 -6.75 16.53
N GLY A 551 -11.40 -7.69 16.31
CA GLY A 551 -11.16 -8.97 15.63
C GLY A 551 -12.44 -9.82 15.53
N PRO A 552 -12.31 -11.16 15.38
CA PRO A 552 -11.08 -11.88 15.06
C PRO A 552 -10.51 -11.62 13.65
N SER A 553 -9.21 -11.81 13.53
CA SER A 553 -8.49 -11.95 12.27
C SER A 553 -7.64 -13.22 12.32
N ASP A 554 -7.58 -13.96 11.24
CA ASP A 554 -6.70 -15.14 11.15
C ASP A 554 -5.25 -14.72 10.87
N GLY A 555 -4.30 -15.66 10.98
CA GLY A 555 -2.92 -15.42 10.55
C GLY A 555 -2.15 -14.36 11.36
N GLY A 556 -1.21 -13.69 10.70
CA GLY A 556 -0.27 -12.72 11.28
C GLY A 556 1.04 -13.32 11.77
N ASN A 557 2.08 -12.49 11.87
CA ASN A 557 3.41 -12.92 12.31
C ASN A 557 3.42 -13.31 13.80
N ASN A 558 4.05 -14.45 14.15
CA ASN A 558 4.22 -14.87 15.54
C ASN A 558 5.43 -14.22 16.22
N ASN A 559 6.42 -13.78 15.43
CA ASN A 559 7.68 -13.23 15.91
C ASN A 559 7.71 -11.72 15.61
N ASN A 560 7.22 -10.91 16.55
CA ASN A 560 7.05 -9.48 16.36
C ASN A 560 8.23 -8.65 16.89
N ASP A 561 9.21 -9.28 17.56
CA ASP A 561 10.26 -8.60 18.34
C ASP A 561 9.71 -7.54 19.30
N SER A 562 8.52 -7.83 19.84
CA SER A 562 7.77 -6.96 20.74
C SER A 562 8.11 -7.23 22.20
N TRP A 563 7.70 -6.32 23.07
CA TRP A 563 7.78 -6.48 24.52
C TRP A 563 6.71 -5.62 25.18
N ASP A 564 5.94 -6.19 26.10
CA ASP A 564 4.83 -5.53 26.82
C ASP A 564 5.23 -4.44 27.84
N SER A 565 6.52 -4.12 27.92
CA SER A 565 7.10 -3.18 28.88
C SER A 565 6.89 -3.59 30.35
N GLY A 566 6.71 -4.89 30.61
CA GLY A 566 6.41 -5.39 31.96
C GLY A 566 5.07 -4.89 32.51
N GLY A 567 4.16 -4.40 31.65
CA GLY A 567 2.88 -3.82 32.05
C GLY A 567 2.93 -2.33 32.42
N ASP A 568 4.10 -1.69 32.38
CA ASP A 568 4.25 -0.28 32.75
C ASP A 568 3.87 0.67 31.59
N GLN A 569 2.79 1.43 31.81
CA GLN A 569 2.25 2.39 30.85
C GLN A 569 3.15 3.61 30.62
N ALA A 570 3.85 4.10 31.64
CA ALA A 570 4.79 5.20 31.48
C ALA A 570 6.00 4.75 30.66
N LEU A 571 6.50 3.54 30.92
CA LEU A 571 7.57 2.94 30.12
C LEU A 571 7.14 2.70 28.66
N ARG A 572 5.89 2.34 28.40
CA ARG A 572 5.36 2.21 27.03
C ARG A 572 5.44 3.52 26.26
N ARG A 573 4.96 4.63 26.85
CA ARG A 573 5.02 5.96 26.23
C ARG A 573 6.47 6.42 26.01
N GLN A 574 7.35 6.15 26.97
CA GLN A 574 8.79 6.40 26.83
C GLN A 574 9.41 5.59 25.68
N ARG A 575 9.13 4.29 25.59
CA ARG A 575 9.63 3.43 24.50
C ARG A 575 9.08 3.82 23.14
N LEU A 576 7.83 4.28 23.07
CA LEU A 576 7.25 4.82 21.84
C LEU A 576 8.07 6.03 21.36
N ARG A 577 8.37 6.99 22.25
CA ARG A 577 9.24 8.13 21.94
C ARG A 577 10.66 7.71 21.54
N ASN A 578 11.21 6.64 22.12
CA ASN A 578 12.52 6.11 21.70
C ASN A 578 12.51 5.70 20.23
N PHE A 579 11.48 4.96 19.79
CA PHE A 579 11.36 4.52 18.40
C PHE A 579 11.24 5.70 17.44
N TRP A 580 10.39 6.69 17.75
CA TRP A 580 10.30 7.93 16.97
C TRP A 580 11.64 8.67 16.89
N THR A 581 12.35 8.79 18.02
CA THR A 581 13.65 9.49 18.08
C THR A 581 14.69 8.81 17.19
N ILE A 582 14.85 7.49 17.31
CA ILE A 582 15.84 6.74 16.52
C ILE A 582 15.48 6.80 15.04
N GLN A 583 14.22 6.59 14.69
CA GLN A 583 13.78 6.57 13.31
C GLN A 583 13.99 7.89 12.58
N PHE A 584 13.66 9.01 13.21
CA PHE A 584 13.77 10.31 12.55
C PHE A 584 15.20 10.85 12.51
N LEU A 585 16.08 10.37 13.40
CA LEU A 585 17.50 10.70 13.41
C LEU A 585 18.38 9.69 12.63
N SER A 586 17.82 8.58 12.15
CA SER A 586 18.58 7.63 11.34
C SER A 586 18.80 8.17 9.92
N ARG A 587 19.93 7.77 9.32
CA ARG A 587 20.18 8.02 7.90
C ARG A 587 19.34 7.02 7.08
N GLY A 588 18.57 7.53 6.12
CA GLY A 588 17.59 6.77 5.35
C GLY A 588 16.30 7.57 5.24
N VAL A 589 15.20 6.96 4.77
CA VAL A 589 13.88 7.61 4.64
C VAL A 589 12.91 7.03 5.67
N PRO A 590 12.43 7.81 6.66
CA PRO A 590 11.53 7.28 7.69
C PRO A 590 10.10 7.10 7.15
N MET A 591 9.48 5.97 7.49
CA MET A 591 8.07 5.67 7.25
C MET A 591 7.31 5.35 8.54
N THR A 592 6.16 5.98 8.76
CA THR A 592 5.30 5.77 9.94
C THR A 592 3.89 5.38 9.54
N VAL A 593 3.16 4.68 10.41
CA VAL A 593 1.80 4.19 10.16
C VAL A 593 0.76 5.15 10.73
N TRP A 594 -0.36 5.30 10.02
CA TRP A 594 -1.42 6.19 10.45
C TRP A 594 -1.90 5.93 11.88
N GLY A 595 -1.90 7.01 12.67
CA GLY A 595 -2.34 7.02 14.07
C GLY A 595 -1.25 6.72 15.10
N ASP A 596 -0.05 6.32 14.68
CA ASP A 596 1.07 6.14 15.62
C ASP A 596 1.45 7.44 16.33
N GLU A 597 1.17 8.60 15.74
CA GLU A 597 1.49 9.91 16.31
C GLU A 597 0.76 10.17 17.64
N PHE A 598 -0.38 9.52 17.90
CA PHE A 598 -1.11 9.60 19.16
C PHE A 598 -1.27 8.24 19.86
N GLY A 599 -0.58 7.20 19.38
CA GLY A 599 -0.57 5.86 19.96
C GLY A 599 -1.82 5.04 19.67
N ARG A 600 -2.30 5.04 18.41
CA ARG A 600 -3.39 4.14 17.96
C ARG A 600 -3.05 2.69 18.34
N SER A 601 -4.06 1.95 18.79
CA SER A 601 -3.94 0.55 19.21
C SER A 601 -5.01 -0.30 18.54
N GLN A 602 -4.64 -1.53 18.17
CA GLN A 602 -5.50 -2.57 17.62
C GLN A 602 -5.85 -3.61 18.72
N ASN A 603 -5.67 -3.25 20.00
CA ASN A 603 -5.79 -4.15 21.15
C ASN A 603 -4.94 -5.42 21.02
N GLY A 604 -3.81 -5.34 20.32
CA GLY A 604 -2.90 -6.45 20.09
C GLY A 604 -3.31 -7.36 18.91
N ASN A 605 -4.30 -6.99 18.10
CA ASN A 605 -4.47 -7.64 16.80
C ASN A 605 -3.33 -7.17 15.89
N ASN A 606 -2.52 -8.10 15.37
CA ASN A 606 -1.40 -7.80 14.49
C ASN A 606 -1.66 -8.15 13.01
N ASN A 607 -2.91 -8.46 12.67
CA ASN A 607 -3.31 -8.75 11.30
C ASN A 607 -4.76 -8.29 11.00
N PRO A 608 -5.17 -7.05 11.29
CA PRO A 608 -6.56 -6.60 11.13
C PRO A 608 -6.97 -6.34 9.65
N TYR A 609 -6.52 -7.17 8.71
CA TYR A 609 -6.77 -7.01 7.28
C TYR A 609 -8.26 -7.05 6.90
N ASN A 610 -9.09 -7.67 7.74
CA ASN A 610 -10.52 -7.87 7.57
C ASN A 610 -11.38 -7.05 8.55
N ILE A 611 -10.80 -6.00 9.15
CA ILE A 611 -11.46 -5.20 10.20
C ILE A 611 -11.64 -3.76 9.74
N ASP A 612 -12.86 -3.41 9.33
CA ASP A 612 -13.27 -2.05 9.00
C ASP A 612 -13.99 -1.41 10.19
N SER A 613 -13.21 -0.95 11.19
CA SER A 613 -13.76 -0.47 12.47
C SER A 613 -12.83 0.54 13.17
N VAL A 614 -13.23 0.98 14.37
CA VAL A 614 -12.40 1.81 15.27
C VAL A 614 -11.02 1.22 15.62
N ALA A 615 -10.78 -0.07 15.37
CA ALA A 615 -9.46 -0.70 15.52
C ALA A 615 -8.46 -0.21 14.46
N THR A 616 -8.96 0.07 13.25
CA THR A 616 -8.16 0.48 12.08
C THR A 616 -8.39 1.93 11.68
N TRP A 617 -9.42 2.59 12.20
CA TRP A 617 -9.66 4.03 11.97
C TRP A 617 -8.90 4.92 12.96
N ASN A 618 -8.48 6.10 12.51
CA ASN A 618 -7.89 7.12 13.37
C ASN A 618 -8.96 7.79 14.24
N ASN A 619 -8.96 7.46 15.54
CA ASN A 619 -9.77 8.17 16.52
C ASN A 619 -9.03 9.44 17.00
N TYR A 620 -9.17 10.54 16.24
CA TYR A 620 -8.56 11.83 16.58
C TYR A 620 -8.92 12.41 17.96
N ASP A 621 -10.00 11.94 18.63
CA ASP A 621 -10.27 12.36 20.02
C ASP A 621 -9.12 11.96 20.95
N MET A 622 -8.30 10.96 20.57
CA MET A 622 -7.09 10.56 21.27
C MET A 622 -6.09 11.71 21.42
N ILE A 623 -6.11 12.74 20.56
CA ILE A 623 -5.24 13.92 20.64
C ILE A 623 -5.67 14.85 21.78
N ALA A 624 -6.98 14.98 22.02
CA ALA A 624 -7.58 15.92 22.97
C ALA A 624 -7.66 15.38 24.41
N THR A 625 -6.93 14.32 24.73
CA THR A 625 -6.88 13.75 26.07
C THR A 625 -5.51 13.17 26.37
N ARG A 626 -5.11 13.19 27.64
CA ARG A 626 -3.94 12.45 28.13
C ARG A 626 -4.25 11.02 28.57
N SER A 627 -5.51 10.56 28.42
CA SER A 627 -5.98 9.22 28.79
C SER A 627 -6.80 8.55 27.66
N PRO A 628 -6.22 8.34 26.47
CA PRO A 628 -6.95 7.90 25.27
C PRO A 628 -7.66 6.56 25.42
N HIS A 629 -7.20 5.68 26.30
CA HIS A 629 -7.85 4.39 26.59
C HIS A 629 -9.26 4.51 27.21
N LEU A 630 -9.62 5.68 27.76
CA LEU A 630 -10.94 5.95 28.33
C LEU A 630 -11.95 6.45 27.29
N LEU A 631 -11.51 6.73 26.05
CA LEU A 631 -12.41 7.18 25.00
C LEU A 631 -13.38 6.07 24.61
N PRO A 632 -14.64 6.41 24.33
CA PRO A 632 -15.60 5.43 23.83
C PRO A 632 -15.18 4.96 22.44
N THR A 633 -15.28 3.66 22.21
CA THR A 633 -15.08 3.04 20.89
C THR A 633 -16.32 3.14 20.01
N GLY A 634 -17.48 3.46 20.61
CA GLY A 634 -18.80 3.30 19.98
C GLY A 634 -19.33 1.85 20.03
N TYR A 635 -18.56 0.92 20.60
CA TYR A 635 -18.91 -0.50 20.73
C TYR A 635 -18.84 -0.96 22.19
N ARG A 636 -19.25 -2.21 22.44
CA ARG A 636 -19.18 -2.81 23.78
C ARG A 636 -17.74 -2.93 24.29
N GLU A 637 -16.82 -3.30 23.41
CA GLU A 637 -15.42 -3.51 23.77
C GLU A 637 -14.67 -2.17 23.78
N ALA A 638 -13.87 -1.94 24.82
CA ALA A 638 -13.09 -0.73 24.99
C ALA A 638 -11.66 -0.89 24.44
N TYR A 639 -10.95 0.23 24.31
CA TYR A 639 -9.50 0.18 24.16
C TYR A 639 -8.87 -0.46 25.40
N HIS A 640 -7.90 -1.34 25.20
CA HIS A 640 -7.06 -1.82 26.29
C HIS A 640 -6.28 -0.64 26.87
N ASN A 641 -6.06 -0.67 28.19
CA ASN A 641 -5.28 0.37 28.86
C ASN A 641 -3.77 0.20 28.62
N ASN A 642 -3.38 0.36 27.35
CA ASN A 642 -2.01 0.28 26.89
C ASN A 642 -1.28 1.59 27.17
N PHE A 643 -1.95 2.72 26.94
CA PHE A 643 -1.38 4.06 27.05
C PHE A 643 -1.27 4.57 28.49
N GLY A 644 -2.24 4.29 29.37
CA GLY A 644 -2.33 4.92 30.69
C GLY A 644 -2.78 6.37 30.67
N THR A 645 -2.26 7.17 31.61
CA THR A 645 -2.50 8.62 31.72
C THR A 645 -1.18 9.37 31.65
N GLY A 646 -1.09 10.36 30.76
CA GLY A 646 0.07 11.25 30.63
C GLY A 646 0.26 12.16 31.87
N THR A 647 1.51 12.54 32.14
CA THR A 647 1.86 13.39 33.28
C THR A 647 1.83 14.89 32.99
N ASN A 648 1.67 15.30 31.73
CA ASN A 648 1.47 16.69 31.32
C ASN A 648 0.22 17.31 31.96
N GLN A 649 0.27 18.63 32.18
CA GLN A 649 -0.81 19.37 32.84
C GLN A 649 -2.00 19.63 31.93
N GLU A 650 -1.77 19.89 30.64
CA GLU A 650 -2.86 20.10 29.67
C GLU A 650 -3.56 18.78 29.36
N GLU A 651 -4.89 18.81 29.16
CA GLU A 651 -5.65 17.66 28.68
C GLU A 651 -5.38 17.44 27.19
N ARG A 652 -4.22 16.85 26.90
CA ARG A 652 -3.70 16.64 25.55
C ARG A 652 -2.79 15.41 25.53
N ASN A 653 -2.76 14.72 24.40
CA ASN A 653 -1.91 13.57 24.21
C ASN A 653 -0.43 13.99 24.11
N PRO A 654 0.44 13.55 25.02
CA PRO A 654 1.83 13.97 24.98
C PRO A 654 2.62 13.38 23.80
N LEU A 655 2.19 12.24 23.25
CA LEU A 655 2.87 11.62 22.10
C LEU A 655 2.63 12.42 20.83
N PHE A 656 1.46 13.05 20.67
CA PHE A 656 1.14 13.85 19.48
C PHE A 656 2.05 15.07 19.33
N ILE A 657 2.28 15.79 20.44
CA ILE A 657 3.19 16.95 20.44
C ILE A 657 4.62 16.50 20.15
N PHE A 658 5.06 15.39 20.74
CA PHE A 658 6.39 14.85 20.50
C PHE A 658 6.59 14.39 19.04
N ALA A 659 5.60 13.70 18.46
CA ALA A 659 5.64 13.23 17.08
C ALA A 659 5.71 14.40 16.08
N ALA A 660 4.92 15.46 16.30
CA ALA A 660 5.03 16.70 15.52
C ALA A 660 6.43 17.32 15.64
N TYR A 661 6.96 17.41 16.87
CA TYR A 661 8.28 18.00 17.12
C TYR A 661 9.40 17.27 16.36
N ILE A 662 9.48 15.94 16.47
CA ILE A 662 10.56 15.16 15.85
C ILE A 662 10.48 15.13 14.31
N ALA A 663 9.26 15.13 13.76
CA ALA A 663 9.05 15.24 12.32
C ALA A 663 9.51 16.60 11.78
N HIS A 664 9.21 17.69 12.49
CA HIS A 664 9.70 19.03 12.16
C HIS A 664 11.21 19.16 12.36
N LEU A 665 11.79 18.54 13.39
CA LEU A 665 13.25 18.50 13.58
C LEU A 665 13.91 17.92 12.33
N ARG A 666 13.49 16.74 11.88
CA ARG A 666 14.02 16.14 10.65
C ARG A 666 13.83 17.03 9.43
N ASN A 667 12.67 17.66 9.27
CA ASN A 667 12.42 18.55 8.13
C ASN A 667 13.31 19.79 8.12
N ASN A 668 13.68 20.32 9.28
CA ASN A 668 14.43 21.56 9.38
C ASN A 668 15.95 21.36 9.25
N HIS A 669 16.44 20.13 9.45
CA HIS A 669 17.87 19.83 9.43
C HIS A 669 18.26 19.02 8.18
N ILE A 670 19.14 19.60 7.37
CA ILE A 670 19.73 18.95 6.20
C ILE A 670 20.61 17.77 6.65
N ALA A 671 21.26 17.84 7.82
CA ALA A 671 22.09 16.78 8.37
C ALA A 671 21.36 15.43 8.50
N LEU A 672 20.03 15.46 8.63
CA LEU A 672 19.18 14.29 8.77
C LEU A 672 18.61 13.78 7.43
N LYS A 673 18.86 14.47 6.32
CA LYS A 673 18.31 14.20 4.98
C LYS A 673 19.42 14.15 3.95
N GLN A 674 20.34 13.21 4.14
CA GLN A 674 21.54 13.07 3.32
C GLN A 674 21.32 12.09 2.18
N HIS A 675 21.85 12.43 1.00
CA HIS A 675 21.86 11.59 -0.19
C HIS A 675 23.19 10.83 -0.37
N ARG A 676 24.10 10.98 0.59
CA ARG A 676 25.41 10.32 0.61
C ARG A 676 25.68 9.80 2.01
N TYR A 677 26.46 8.73 2.08
CA TYR A 677 27.05 8.31 3.32
C TYR A 677 28.22 9.24 3.66
N GLY A 678 28.36 9.55 4.95
CA GLY A 678 29.58 10.14 5.47
C GLY A 678 30.72 9.13 5.50
N ASP A 679 31.94 9.62 5.53
CA ASP A 679 33.12 8.83 5.82
C ASP A 679 33.20 8.52 7.34
N MET A 680 34.37 8.07 7.80
CA MET A 680 34.59 7.73 9.22
C MET A 680 35.37 8.83 9.96
N VAL A 681 35.47 10.02 9.38
CA VAL A 681 36.24 11.16 9.86
C VAL A 681 35.27 12.27 10.22
N LEU A 682 35.50 12.90 11.38
CA LEU A 682 34.83 14.15 11.74
C LEU A 682 35.64 15.29 11.14
N ASP A 683 35.25 15.79 9.98
CA ASP A 683 35.89 16.93 9.33
C ASP A 683 34.94 17.74 8.44
N ALA A 684 35.45 18.85 7.88
CA ALA A 684 34.69 19.73 6.98
C ALA A 684 34.60 19.19 5.54
N GLY A 685 34.58 17.86 5.36
CA GLY A 685 34.60 17.12 4.10
C GLY A 685 33.35 17.28 3.21
N ASN A 686 32.37 18.07 3.65
CA ASN A 686 31.04 18.23 3.06
C ASN A 686 30.19 16.95 3.07
N ASP A 687 30.32 16.14 4.12
CA ASP A 687 29.54 14.94 4.37
C ASP A 687 29.16 14.83 5.86
N VAL A 688 28.07 14.14 6.15
CA VAL A 688 27.57 14.03 7.53
C VAL A 688 28.01 12.69 8.10
N THR A 689 29.02 12.71 8.96
CA THR A 689 29.53 11.53 9.63
C THR A 689 28.70 11.18 10.87
N TYR A 690 28.40 9.89 11.06
CA TYR A 690 27.76 9.36 12.26
C TYR A 690 28.82 8.61 13.07
N LEU A 691 29.30 9.21 14.16
CA LEU A 691 30.32 8.61 15.01
C LEU A 691 29.66 7.92 16.21
N PHE A 692 29.95 6.63 16.43
CA PHE A 692 29.38 5.83 17.52
C PHE A 692 30.44 5.47 18.56
N LYS A 693 30.10 5.60 19.85
CA LYS A 693 31.01 5.36 20.98
C LYS A 693 30.29 4.81 22.22
N LYS A 694 31.07 4.18 23.12
CA LYS A 694 30.60 3.77 24.45
C LYS A 694 30.29 4.96 25.35
N THR A 695 29.60 4.71 26.45
CA THR A 695 29.22 5.71 27.47
C THR A 695 30.40 6.51 28.03
N ASP A 696 31.63 6.00 27.94
CA ASP A 696 32.85 6.67 28.40
C ASP A 696 33.41 7.70 27.39
N GLY A 697 32.80 7.86 26.21
CA GLY A 697 33.25 8.81 25.19
C GLY A 697 34.48 8.38 24.39
N ILE A 698 35.12 7.26 24.75
CA ILE A 698 36.46 6.91 24.27
C ILE A 698 36.46 5.53 23.61
N SER A 699 35.92 4.54 24.32
CA SER A 699 36.01 3.14 23.93
C SER A 699 35.10 2.83 22.75
N ASP A 700 35.56 1.91 21.91
CA ASP A 700 34.76 1.37 20.81
C ASP A 700 33.67 0.42 21.32
N LEU A 701 32.61 0.31 20.52
CA LEU A 701 31.46 -0.54 20.82
C LEU A 701 31.80 -2.03 20.71
N THR A 702 31.03 -2.81 21.45
CA THR A 702 30.99 -4.26 21.47
C THR A 702 29.56 -4.72 21.16
N ALA A 703 29.42 -5.94 20.63
CA ALA A 703 28.12 -6.44 20.16
C ALA A 703 27.02 -6.39 21.24
N ASP A 704 27.38 -6.67 22.50
CA ASP A 704 26.44 -6.78 23.62
C ASP A 704 26.13 -5.46 24.33
N ASP A 705 26.72 -4.35 23.88
CA ASP A 705 26.42 -3.05 24.48
C ASP A 705 24.92 -2.74 24.35
N ARG A 706 24.42 -1.99 25.33
CA ARG A 706 23.03 -1.49 25.37
C ARG A 706 22.97 0.01 25.61
N CYS A 707 24.13 0.61 25.88
CA CYS A 707 24.27 2.02 26.14
C CYS A 707 25.32 2.56 25.18
N ILE A 708 24.90 3.48 24.32
CA ILE A 708 25.74 4.05 23.28
C ILE A 708 25.49 5.54 23.22
N TRP A 709 26.48 6.31 22.80
CA TRP A 709 26.18 7.62 22.25
C TRP A 709 26.65 7.68 20.81
N PHE A 710 25.98 8.51 20.02
CA PHE A 710 26.46 8.85 18.70
C PHE A 710 26.33 10.33 18.40
N LEU A 711 27.27 10.81 17.57
CA LEU A 711 27.36 12.18 17.09
C LEU A 711 26.97 12.20 15.61
N ILE A 712 26.12 13.13 15.23
CA ILE A 712 25.82 13.48 13.84
C ILE A 712 26.53 14.81 13.57
N ASP A 713 27.52 14.80 12.68
CA ASP A 713 28.29 16.00 12.26
C ASP A 713 27.51 16.77 11.18
N GLY A 714 26.62 17.65 11.62
CA GLY A 714 25.87 18.51 10.70
C GLY A 714 26.67 19.74 10.27
N SER A 715 27.66 20.14 11.05
CA SER A 715 28.51 21.30 10.78
C SER A 715 29.23 21.20 9.44
N ALA A 716 29.62 19.98 9.04
CA ALA A 716 30.22 19.66 7.76
C ALA A 716 29.36 20.06 6.55
N VAL A 717 28.03 20.15 6.71
CA VAL A 717 27.08 20.58 5.65
C VAL A 717 26.41 21.92 5.96
N GLY A 718 26.95 22.69 6.92
CA GLY A 718 26.41 23.99 7.32
C GLY A 718 25.14 23.90 8.17
N ASP A 719 24.94 22.79 8.85
CA ASP A 719 23.84 22.53 9.78
C ASP A 719 24.37 22.36 11.22
N HIS A 720 23.52 22.00 12.18
CA HIS A 720 23.89 21.79 13.57
C HIS A 720 24.34 20.35 13.83
N ASP A 721 25.29 20.19 14.77
CA ASP A 721 25.68 18.87 15.27
C ASP A 721 24.66 18.35 16.29
N PHE A 722 24.40 17.04 16.25
CA PHE A 722 23.53 16.38 17.20
C PHE A 722 24.28 15.31 18.01
N LEU A 723 24.13 15.38 19.32
CA LEU A 723 24.64 14.41 20.27
C LEU A 723 23.47 13.57 20.80
N VAL A 724 23.47 12.27 20.50
CA VAL A 724 22.42 11.34 20.91
C VAL A 724 22.97 10.36 21.94
N LEU A 725 22.41 10.36 23.14
CA LEU A 725 22.76 9.44 24.23
C LEU A 725 21.64 8.41 24.40
N ILE A 726 21.93 7.13 24.21
CA ILE A 726 20.94 6.06 24.24
C ILE A 726 21.27 5.09 25.38
N ASN A 727 20.33 4.91 26.30
CA ASN A 727 20.41 3.94 27.38
C ASN A 727 19.29 2.90 27.25
N MET A 728 19.59 1.72 26.70
CA MET A 728 18.69 0.55 26.69
C MET A 728 18.99 -0.44 27.81
N TYR A 729 19.74 0.01 28.84
CA TYR A 729 19.84 -0.68 30.12
C TYR A 729 18.69 -0.24 31.05
N HIS A 730 18.39 -1.05 32.05
CA HIS A 730 17.24 -0.83 32.93
C HIS A 730 17.51 0.16 34.08
N LEU A 731 18.77 0.47 34.36
CA LEU A 731 19.17 1.47 35.36
C LEU A 731 19.69 2.74 34.68
N PRO A 732 19.67 3.89 35.39
CA PRO A 732 20.36 5.09 34.92
C PRO A 732 21.86 4.85 34.73
N VAL A 733 22.43 5.45 33.68
CA VAL A 733 23.85 5.32 33.31
C VAL A 733 24.44 6.71 33.08
N ASP A 734 25.66 6.93 33.57
CA ASP A 734 26.42 8.15 33.33
C ASP A 734 27.12 8.07 31.97
N PHE A 735 26.93 9.11 31.16
CA PHE A 735 27.59 9.30 29.87
C PHE A 735 28.60 10.43 29.98
N ARG A 736 29.79 10.23 29.44
CA ARG A 736 30.79 11.28 29.25
C ARG A 736 30.61 11.90 27.87
N LEU A 737 30.34 13.19 27.84
CA LEU A 737 30.03 13.92 26.61
C LEU A 737 31.33 14.35 25.92
N PRO A 738 31.37 14.40 24.58
CA PRO A 738 32.45 15.07 23.87
C PRO A 738 32.45 16.57 24.21
N SER A 739 33.63 17.19 24.19
CA SER A 739 33.68 18.65 24.21
C SER A 739 33.02 19.17 22.93
N PRO A 740 32.07 20.12 23.03
CA PRO A 740 31.54 20.80 21.87
C PRO A 740 32.66 21.59 21.16
N SER A 741 32.39 21.98 19.93
CA SER A 741 33.22 22.90 19.15
C SER A 741 33.50 24.20 19.93
N ASN A 742 34.61 24.87 19.65
CA ASN A 742 34.99 26.08 20.38
C ASN A 742 33.87 27.15 20.31
N ASN A 743 33.45 27.65 21.47
CA ASN A 743 32.31 28.58 21.68
C ASN A 743 30.92 27.95 21.58
N TYR A 744 30.80 26.65 21.36
CA TYR A 744 29.52 25.96 21.33
C TYR A 744 29.24 25.21 22.65
N ARG A 745 27.98 24.84 22.84
CA ARG A 745 27.45 24.13 24.01
C ARG A 745 26.39 23.11 23.58
N TRP A 746 26.33 21.97 24.28
CA TRP A 746 25.28 20.98 24.10
C TRP A 746 24.00 21.42 24.80
N LEU A 747 22.96 21.72 24.02
CA LEU A 747 21.63 22.03 24.52
C LEU A 747 20.75 20.78 24.43
N ARG A 748 20.22 20.30 25.55
CA ARG A 748 19.27 19.19 25.56
C ARG A 748 17.93 19.65 24.96
N ILE A 749 17.54 19.01 23.86
CA ILE A 749 16.28 19.27 23.14
C ILE A 749 15.27 18.13 23.27
N ILE A 750 15.71 16.90 23.56
CA ILE A 750 14.84 15.74 23.81
C ILE A 750 15.37 14.95 25.02
N ASP A 751 14.47 14.48 25.87
CA ASP A 751 14.71 13.40 26.84
C ASP A 751 13.45 12.54 26.90
N THR A 752 13.50 11.31 26.39
CA THR A 752 12.31 10.46 26.27
C THR A 752 11.83 9.91 27.62
N ALA A 753 12.63 10.06 28.68
CA ALA A 753 12.34 9.50 29.98
C ALA A 753 11.03 10.04 30.59
N ALA A 754 10.35 9.21 31.37
CA ALA A 754 9.04 9.53 31.95
C ALA A 754 9.01 10.84 32.78
N TRP A 755 10.13 11.25 33.38
CA TRP A 755 10.21 12.48 34.17
C TRP A 755 9.93 13.74 33.33
N ALA A 756 10.29 13.72 32.05
CA ALA A 756 10.19 14.86 31.13
C ALA A 756 8.83 14.96 30.42
N GLU A 757 7.92 14.01 30.64
CA GLU A 757 6.61 14.00 29.98
C GLU A 757 5.70 15.16 30.40
N THR A 758 5.99 15.81 31.54
CA THR A 758 5.35 17.06 31.95
C THR A 758 5.49 18.17 30.91
N ASP A 759 6.58 18.13 30.15
CA ASP A 759 6.97 19.11 29.12
C ASP A 759 7.05 18.44 27.74
N TYR A 760 6.22 17.42 27.51
CA TYR A 760 6.13 16.70 26.22
C TYR A 760 7.44 16.05 25.73
N ASN A 761 8.44 15.89 26.61
CA ASN A 761 9.75 15.30 26.31
C ASN A 761 10.58 16.04 25.24
N CYS A 762 10.19 17.24 24.85
CA CYS A 762 10.85 18.03 23.83
C CYS A 762 10.85 19.53 24.18
N TRP A 763 11.94 20.23 23.84
CA TRP A 763 12.11 21.64 24.15
C TRP A 763 12.64 22.39 22.94
N SER A 764 12.09 23.59 22.71
CA SER A 764 12.70 24.55 21.78
C SER A 764 14.07 25.02 22.28
N VAL A 765 14.87 25.60 21.39
CA VAL A 765 16.21 26.14 21.72
C VAL A 765 16.17 27.08 22.94
N ASP A 766 15.13 27.90 23.07
CA ASP A 766 14.98 28.86 24.17
C ASP A 766 14.58 28.23 25.52
N GLN A 767 14.11 26.98 25.50
CA GLN A 767 13.63 26.24 26.68
C GLN A 767 14.56 25.09 27.07
N GLY A 768 15.49 24.72 26.19
CA GLY A 768 16.43 23.65 26.43
C GLY A 768 17.37 23.93 27.59
N THR A 769 18.01 22.88 28.08
CA THR A 769 18.97 22.97 29.19
C THR A 769 20.36 22.64 28.67
N VAL A 770 21.33 23.52 28.93
CA VAL A 770 22.74 23.24 28.60
C VAL A 770 23.26 22.13 29.50
N ILE A 771 23.87 21.11 28.91
CA ILE A 771 24.51 19.99 29.63
C ILE A 771 25.99 19.90 29.25
N ALA A 772 26.83 19.44 30.18
CA ALA A 772 28.28 19.39 29.99
C ALA A 772 28.91 18.25 30.80
N ASP A 773 30.14 17.90 30.45
CA ASP A 773 30.99 16.89 31.10
C ASP A 773 30.36 15.49 31.17
N ASN A 774 29.54 15.23 32.19
CA ASN A 774 28.84 13.96 32.36
C ASN A 774 27.34 14.21 32.51
N TYR A 775 26.53 13.38 31.87
CA TYR A 775 25.08 13.44 31.97
C TYR A 775 24.51 12.05 32.28
N LYS A 776 23.58 12.00 33.23
CA LYS A 776 22.93 10.76 33.65
C LYS A 776 21.67 10.53 32.84
N VAL A 777 21.67 9.46 32.04
CA VAL A 777 20.53 9.08 31.19
C VAL A 777 19.74 7.98 31.89
N ASN A 778 18.42 8.13 32.01
CA ASN A 778 17.55 7.15 32.66
C ASN A 778 17.48 5.82 31.89
N GLY A 779 17.09 4.75 32.57
CA GLY A 779 16.94 3.44 31.94
C GLY A 779 15.90 3.46 30.82
N PHE A 780 16.17 2.73 29.73
CA PHE A 780 15.35 2.67 28.51
C PHE A 780 15.00 4.06 27.92
N SER A 781 15.89 5.04 27.98
CA SER A 781 15.63 6.40 27.49
C SER A 781 16.70 6.89 26.52
N ILE A 782 16.35 7.95 25.79
CA ILE A 782 17.20 8.62 24.81
C ILE A 782 17.21 10.11 25.13
N VAL A 783 18.40 10.70 25.09
CA VAL A 783 18.61 12.13 25.23
C VAL A 783 19.23 12.64 23.94
N VAL A 784 18.65 13.68 23.35
CA VAL A 784 19.21 14.34 22.17
C VAL A 784 19.61 15.75 22.55
N CYS A 785 20.83 16.12 22.19
CA CYS A 785 21.33 17.47 22.31
C CYS A 785 21.67 18.03 20.94
N GLU A 786 21.43 19.32 20.80
CA GLU A 786 21.79 20.11 19.63
C GLU A 786 22.95 21.02 20.02
N GLU A 787 23.95 21.13 19.16
CA GLU A 787 25.06 22.04 19.36
C GLU A 787 24.63 23.49 19.03
N ILE A 788 24.75 24.39 20.00
CA ILE A 788 24.39 25.81 19.84
C ILE A 788 25.52 26.72 20.31
N ASN A 789 25.59 27.93 19.75
CA ASN A 789 26.57 28.97 20.09
C ASN A 789 26.18 29.73 21.37
#